data_AF-A0A496ZA60-F1
#
_entry.id   AF-A0A496ZA60-F1
#
_cell.length_a   1.000
_cell.length_b   1.000
_cell.length_c   1.000
_cell.angle_alpha   90.00
_cell.angle_beta   90.00
_cell.angle_gamma   90.00
#
_symmetry.space_group_name_H-M   'P 1'
#
loop_
_entity.id
_entity.type
_entity.pdbx_description
1 polymer ?
#
loop_
_entity_poly.entity_id
_entity_poly.type
_entity_poly.pdbx_seq_one_letter_code
_entity_poly.pdbx_strand_id
1 'polypeptide(L)'
;MQQQLQKYFGFNAFIKGQEDVINKVLARQSAAAIFPTGAGKSLCYQLPAMLLPGLTLVVSPLLSLMKDQLDFLLANKIPAARLDSTLERNEYNTILGSAKNGALKILMISVERFKNERFRSHLQKMKLSLFVIDEAHCISEWGHNFRPEYLKLPAYQKEFGIDQTLLLTATATKQVRKDMCAKFNILEENVFVTGFYRDNLFLQITPTENAEKKNRLLQRIKKTPQDPTIVYVTLQKTAEEVAEFLCQNKINARPYHAGMETEKRERIQNEFMEGTLDCVVATIAFGMGIDKKDIRRIIHYDLPKSIENYSQEIGRSGRDGIPATCEVLANRDNIHVLENFIYGDTPEKSSIRQLLQTINENKGFIWEIKETRLSNDLNIRLLPLKTLLVYLAMEGIIRPKLTYFDEYSFRYKTGPSDIIDRFKGERHQFVATVMNHCHTRKIWSTVDIPSILNNYDTDRQRIIAALEYFEEKHWIELQSRQSVDVYDILTQAFHVDDMAEKMVALFKKKERLEIQRIHTMIRFFESDACISRQLAGYFGEYLEQESCGHCSFCKSGKAVLKNTSALKPLTHFNFDEVSGEFIRVVGERFSEVNLTKFLCGIYTPVFSKLKIKKLPYFGILEKHPFLEVKNWITDNNTGQG
;
A
#
# COMPACT_ATOMS: atom_id res chain seq x y z
N MET A 1 29.88 7.49 19.47
CA MET A 1 28.57 7.68 18.79
C MET A 1 28.37 9.11 18.28
N GLN A 2 28.35 10.13 19.15
CA GLN A 2 28.15 11.53 18.75
C GLN A 2 29.12 12.04 17.68
N GLN A 3 30.41 11.69 17.76
CA GLN A 3 31.39 12.06 16.73
C GLN A 3 31.03 11.49 15.33
N GLN A 4 30.47 10.28 15.26
CA GLN A 4 30.06 9.66 13.99
C GLN A 4 28.79 10.30 13.46
N LEU A 5 27.86 10.67 14.35
CA LEU A 5 26.66 11.43 14.01
C LEU A 5 27.03 12.77 13.36
N GLN A 6 27.91 13.54 13.99
CA GLN A 6 28.41 14.81 13.45
C GLN A 6 29.14 14.60 12.13
N LYS A 7 30.01 13.59 12.04
CA LYS A 7 30.82 13.30 10.86
C LYS A 7 29.98 12.98 9.62
N TYR A 8 28.95 12.16 9.75
CA TYR A 8 28.18 11.67 8.60
C TYR A 8 26.92 12.49 8.30
N PHE A 9 26.31 13.11 9.30
CA PHE A 9 25.02 13.80 9.14
C PHE A 9 25.03 15.25 9.63
N GLY A 10 26.12 15.73 10.24
CA GLY A 10 26.22 17.09 10.76
C GLY A 10 25.29 17.40 11.94
N PHE A 11 24.69 16.39 12.57
CA PHE A 11 23.80 16.58 13.71
C PHE A 11 24.57 16.60 15.04
N ASN A 12 24.30 17.63 15.84
CA ASN A 12 24.99 17.84 17.12
C ASN A 12 24.52 16.90 18.25
N ALA A 13 23.31 16.35 18.14
CA ALA A 13 22.70 15.52 19.19
C ALA A 13 21.69 14.53 18.61
N PHE A 14 21.48 13.42 19.32
CA PHE A 14 20.40 12.48 19.05
C PHE A 14 19.07 13.02 19.59
N ILE A 15 17.99 12.74 18.86
CA ILE A 15 16.63 12.88 19.37
C ILE A 15 16.36 11.69 20.31
N LYS A 16 15.50 11.90 21.32
CA LYS A 16 15.09 10.90 22.31
C LYS A 16 14.82 9.53 21.66
N GLY A 17 15.42 8.47 22.21
CA GLY A 17 15.26 7.08 21.77
C GLY A 17 16.15 6.64 20.61
N GLN A 18 16.68 7.56 19.79
CA GLN A 18 17.52 7.17 18.64
C GLN A 18 18.81 6.48 19.08
N GLU A 19 19.52 7.04 20.07
CA GLU A 19 20.79 6.50 20.54
C GLU A 19 20.63 5.09 21.11
N ASP A 20 19.55 4.83 21.85
CA ASP A 20 19.26 3.51 22.43
C ASP A 20 19.06 2.44 21.35
N VAL A 21 18.26 2.75 20.33
CA VAL A 21 18.04 1.85 19.18
C VAL A 21 19.36 1.60 18.45
N ILE A 22 20.11 2.66 18.16
CA ILE A 22 21.37 2.55 17.42
C ILE A 22 22.38 1.69 18.19
N ASN A 23 22.49 1.87 19.52
CA ASN A 23 23.39 1.07 20.36
C ASN A 23 23.01 -0.42 20.32
N LYS A 24 21.71 -0.76 20.39
CA LYS A 24 21.24 -2.14 20.23
C LYS A 24 21.59 -2.73 18.87
N VAL A 25 21.40 -1.94 17.82
CA VAL A 25 21.73 -2.37 16.45
C VAL A 25 23.25 -2.58 16.29
N LEU A 26 24.09 -1.70 16.84
CA LEU A 26 25.54 -1.86 16.80
C LEU A 26 26.02 -3.05 17.64
N ALA A 27 25.30 -3.39 18.71
CA ALA A 27 25.51 -4.61 19.49
C ALA A 27 25.04 -5.91 18.79
N ARG A 28 24.68 -5.84 17.50
CA ARG A 28 24.18 -6.97 16.69
C ARG A 28 22.88 -7.59 17.21
N GLN A 29 22.08 -6.82 17.94
CA GLN A 29 20.76 -7.24 18.42
C GLN A 29 19.66 -6.69 17.50
N SER A 30 18.64 -7.50 17.23
CA SER A 30 17.43 -7.05 16.56
C SER A 30 16.61 -6.14 17.47
N ALA A 31 16.00 -5.10 16.91
CA ALA A 31 15.28 -4.08 17.67
C ALA A 31 14.05 -3.56 16.90
N ALA A 32 13.14 -2.92 17.63
CA ALA A 32 11.99 -2.23 17.05
C ALA A 32 11.94 -0.78 17.53
N ALA A 33 11.79 0.17 16.62
CA ALA A 33 11.61 1.59 16.92
C ALA A 33 10.23 2.06 16.47
N ILE A 34 9.40 2.44 17.45
CA ILE A 34 8.06 2.96 17.26
C ILE A 34 8.09 4.44 17.64
N PHE A 35 8.48 5.28 16.69
CA PHE A 35 8.60 6.73 16.92
C PHE A 35 7.60 7.46 16.04
N PRO A 36 6.94 8.54 16.50
CA PRO A 36 5.97 9.27 15.68
C PRO A 36 6.62 9.85 14.41
N THR A 37 5.78 10.31 13.49
CA THR A 37 6.22 11.00 12.27
C THR A 37 7.05 12.23 12.64
N GLY A 38 8.19 12.43 11.95
CA GLY A 38 9.11 13.54 12.22
C GLY A 38 10.17 13.28 13.29
N ALA A 39 10.07 12.21 14.09
CA ALA A 39 11.03 11.89 15.16
C ALA A 39 12.35 11.24 14.67
N GLY A 40 12.71 11.41 13.39
CA GLY A 40 13.99 10.96 12.84
C GLY A 40 14.21 9.44 12.85
N LYS A 41 13.18 8.62 12.62
CA LYS A 41 13.28 7.15 12.58
C LYS A 41 14.39 6.64 11.66
N SER A 42 14.57 7.27 10.50
CA SER A 42 15.51 6.78 9.49
C SER A 42 16.96 6.77 9.99
N LEU A 43 17.34 7.71 10.86
CA LEU A 43 18.68 7.73 11.44
C LEU A 43 19.04 6.43 12.19
N CYS A 44 18.03 5.74 12.73
CA CYS A 44 18.19 4.48 13.47
C CYS A 44 18.76 3.35 12.63
N TYR A 45 18.67 3.41 11.29
CA TYR A 45 19.35 2.47 10.40
C TYR A 45 20.48 3.13 9.59
N GLN A 46 20.35 4.42 9.27
CA GLN A 46 21.32 5.11 8.42
C GLN A 46 22.69 5.22 9.08
N LEU A 47 22.74 5.54 10.38
CA LEU A 47 24.02 5.60 11.10
C LEU A 47 24.63 4.19 11.30
N PRO A 48 23.89 3.16 11.77
CA PRO A 48 24.41 1.79 11.77
C PRO A 48 24.90 1.29 10.42
N ALA A 49 24.23 1.61 9.31
CA ALA A 49 24.65 1.17 7.98
C ALA A 49 26.09 1.63 7.63
N MET A 50 26.50 2.80 8.13
CA MET A 50 27.86 3.30 7.93
C MET A 50 28.90 2.61 8.81
N LEU A 51 28.49 2.10 9.97
CA LEU A 51 29.36 1.52 10.99
C LEU A 51 29.46 -0.01 10.88
N LEU A 52 28.45 -0.66 10.30
CA LEU A 52 28.42 -2.09 10.05
C LEU A 52 29.23 -2.44 8.78
N PRO A 53 29.85 -3.63 8.73
CA PRO A 53 30.77 -4.01 7.66
C PRO A 53 30.09 -4.30 6.32
N GLY A 54 28.85 -4.81 6.34
CA GLY A 54 28.10 -5.19 5.14
C GLY A 54 27.01 -4.19 4.74
N LEU A 55 26.19 -4.63 3.79
CA LEU A 55 25.07 -3.87 3.24
C LEU A 55 23.87 -3.87 4.20
N THR A 56 23.23 -2.71 4.34
CA THR A 56 21.91 -2.59 4.98
C THR A 56 20.83 -2.66 3.90
N LEU A 57 19.97 -3.68 3.96
CA LEU A 57 18.84 -3.84 3.05
C LEU A 57 17.59 -3.23 3.69
N VAL A 58 17.02 -2.21 3.06
CA VAL A 58 15.84 -1.50 3.54
C VAL A 58 14.63 -1.86 2.69
N VAL A 59 13.62 -2.47 3.30
CA VAL A 59 12.33 -2.74 2.66
C VAL A 59 11.37 -1.63 3.06
N SER A 60 10.84 -0.92 2.07
CA SER A 60 9.87 0.16 2.28
C SER A 60 8.69 0.00 1.31
N PRO A 61 7.44 0.33 1.71
CA PRO A 61 6.27 0.05 0.88
C PRO A 61 6.06 1.03 -0.28
N LEU A 62 6.83 2.13 -0.34
CA LEU A 62 6.51 3.28 -1.19
C LEU A 62 7.74 3.82 -1.91
N LEU A 63 7.63 3.89 -3.24
CA LEU A 63 8.67 4.42 -4.12
C LEU A 63 8.97 5.91 -3.86
N SER A 64 7.95 6.71 -3.56
CA SER A 64 8.12 8.13 -3.24
C SER A 64 8.97 8.34 -1.99
N LEU A 65 8.66 7.61 -0.90
CA LEU A 65 9.43 7.67 0.34
C LEU A 65 10.87 7.20 0.15
N MET A 66 11.09 6.17 -0.68
CA MET A 66 12.45 5.74 -1.02
C MET A 66 13.25 6.81 -1.77
N LYS A 67 12.60 7.59 -2.65
CA LYS A 67 13.24 8.68 -3.39
C LYS A 67 13.71 9.79 -2.44
N ASP A 68 12.82 10.28 -1.58
CA ASP A 68 13.14 11.36 -0.63
C ASP A 68 14.26 10.95 0.34
N GLN A 69 14.23 9.70 0.83
CA GLN A 69 15.29 9.17 1.68
C GLN A 69 16.61 8.99 0.93
N LEU A 70 16.57 8.56 -0.34
CA LEU A 70 17.76 8.42 -1.17
C LEU A 70 18.41 9.78 -1.43
N ASP A 71 17.63 10.80 -1.79
CA ASP A 71 18.12 12.15 -2.05
C ASP A 71 18.82 12.73 -0.81
N PHE A 72 18.24 12.52 0.38
CA PHE A 72 18.87 12.88 1.65
C PHE A 72 20.20 12.14 1.89
N LEU A 73 20.26 10.84 1.61
CA LEU A 73 21.48 10.04 1.77
C LEU A 73 22.59 10.49 0.81
N LEU A 74 22.25 10.73 -0.46
CA LEU A 74 23.18 11.20 -1.48
C LEU A 74 23.70 12.61 -1.16
N ALA A 75 22.85 13.51 -0.68
CA ALA A 75 23.25 14.84 -0.21
C ALA A 75 24.27 14.79 0.94
N ASN A 76 24.18 13.77 1.80
CA ASN A 76 25.15 13.50 2.87
C ASN A 76 26.33 12.61 2.41
N LYS A 77 26.50 12.38 1.11
CA LYS A 77 27.56 11.55 0.51
C LYS A 77 27.58 10.11 1.03
N ILE A 78 26.42 9.58 1.42
CA ILE A 78 26.26 8.20 1.87
C ILE A 78 26.04 7.30 0.66
N PRO A 79 26.85 6.22 0.47
CA PRO A 79 26.66 5.28 -0.64
C PRO A 79 25.34 4.51 -0.50
N ALA A 80 24.30 5.01 -1.16
CA ALA A 80 22.96 4.46 -1.11
C ALA A 80 22.36 4.37 -2.52
N ALA A 81 21.47 3.40 -2.72
CA ALA A 81 20.72 3.24 -3.96
C ALA A 81 19.35 2.65 -3.69
N ARG A 82 18.42 2.87 -4.62
CA ARG A 82 17.11 2.20 -4.66
C ARG A 82 17.05 1.25 -5.84
N LEU A 83 16.26 0.17 -5.74
CA LEU A 83 15.93 -0.70 -6.88
C LEU A 83 14.42 -0.75 -7.09
N ASP A 84 13.96 -0.14 -8.17
CA ASP A 84 12.56 -0.17 -8.58
C ASP A 84 12.42 -0.38 -10.09
N SER A 85 11.21 -0.24 -10.63
CA SER A 85 10.90 -0.54 -12.04
C SER A 85 11.16 0.64 -12.98
N THR A 86 11.51 1.81 -12.45
CA THR A 86 11.79 3.03 -13.22
C THR A 86 13.24 3.13 -13.67
N LEU A 87 14.14 2.36 -13.07
CA LEU A 87 15.57 2.39 -13.38
C LEU A 87 15.85 1.80 -14.75
N GLU A 88 16.75 2.47 -15.47
CA GLU A 88 17.34 1.90 -16.68
C GLU A 88 18.26 0.72 -16.33
N ARG A 89 18.46 -0.17 -17.29
CA ARG A 89 19.18 -1.44 -17.04
C ARG A 89 20.65 -1.25 -16.69
N ASN A 90 21.30 -0.25 -17.29
CA ASN A 90 22.70 0.05 -17.00
C ASN A 90 22.86 0.52 -15.55
N GLU A 91 21.96 1.40 -15.10
CA GLU A 91 21.91 1.85 -13.71
C GLU A 91 21.62 0.69 -12.75
N TYR A 92 20.62 -0.15 -13.08
CA TYR A 92 20.29 -1.35 -12.32
C TYR A 92 21.49 -2.28 -12.11
N ASN A 93 22.22 -2.61 -13.19
CA ASN A 93 23.41 -3.47 -13.11
C ASN A 93 24.56 -2.82 -12.33
N THR A 94 24.73 -1.50 -12.48
CA THR A 94 25.75 -0.73 -11.74
C THR A 94 25.49 -0.76 -10.25
N ILE A 95 24.23 -0.57 -9.84
CA ILE A 95 23.79 -0.65 -8.44
C ILE A 95 24.06 -2.05 -7.89
N LEU A 96 23.69 -3.11 -8.62
CA LEU A 96 23.94 -4.49 -8.20
C LEU A 96 25.42 -4.83 -8.09
N GLY A 97 26.25 -4.33 -9.02
CA GLY A 97 27.71 -4.47 -8.95
C GLY A 97 28.27 -3.82 -7.69
N SER A 98 27.84 -2.59 -7.41
CA SER A 98 28.23 -1.81 -6.22
C SER A 98 27.75 -2.44 -4.90
N ALA A 99 26.58 -3.09 -4.91
CA ALA A 99 26.08 -3.82 -3.75
C ALA A 99 26.89 -5.10 -3.48
N LYS A 100 27.31 -5.83 -4.52
CA LYS A 100 28.09 -7.06 -4.38
C LYS A 100 29.53 -6.83 -3.95
N ASN A 101 30.18 -5.79 -4.48
CA ASN A 101 31.58 -5.50 -4.16
C ASN A 101 31.76 -4.72 -2.84
N GLY A 102 30.67 -4.36 -2.16
CA GLY A 102 30.68 -3.66 -0.87
C GLY A 102 30.85 -2.14 -0.96
N ALA A 103 30.79 -1.56 -2.17
CA ALA A 103 30.82 -0.11 -2.34
C ALA A 103 29.54 0.58 -1.84
N LEU A 104 28.41 -0.14 -1.83
CA LEU A 104 27.12 0.35 -1.35
C LEU A 104 26.90 0.01 0.14
N LYS A 105 26.41 0.98 0.92
CA LYS A 105 26.07 0.80 2.35
C LYS A 105 24.58 0.60 2.59
N ILE A 106 23.72 1.20 1.77
CA ILE A 106 22.26 1.10 1.90
C ILE A 106 21.64 0.74 0.55
N LEU A 107 20.83 -0.31 0.51
CA LEU A 107 20.03 -0.69 -0.66
C LEU A 107 18.55 -0.69 -0.29
N MET A 108 17.77 0.17 -0.94
CA MET A 108 16.33 0.30 -0.71
C MET A 108 15.53 -0.47 -1.76
N ILE A 109 14.57 -1.28 -1.34
CA ILE A 109 13.73 -2.09 -2.22
C ILE A 109 12.26 -2.05 -1.78
N SER A 110 11.36 -2.32 -2.73
CA SER A 110 9.99 -2.70 -2.40
C SER A 110 9.91 -4.19 -2.05
N VAL A 111 8.89 -4.61 -1.28
CA VAL A 111 8.72 -6.03 -0.91
C VAL A 111 8.50 -6.93 -2.13
N GLU A 112 7.87 -6.41 -3.18
CA GLU A 112 7.61 -7.14 -4.42
C GLU A 112 8.90 -7.53 -5.15
N ARG A 113 10.04 -6.88 -4.86
CA ARG A 113 11.33 -7.25 -5.47
C ARG A 113 11.81 -8.63 -5.09
N PHE A 114 11.36 -9.17 -3.96
CA PHE A 114 11.65 -10.56 -3.61
C PHE A 114 11.01 -11.59 -4.54
N LYS A 115 10.04 -11.21 -5.40
CA LYS A 115 9.48 -12.09 -6.44
C LYS A 115 10.41 -12.24 -7.66
N ASN A 116 11.40 -11.37 -7.82
CA ASN A 116 12.30 -11.38 -8.95
C ASN A 116 13.46 -12.37 -8.71
N GLU A 117 13.51 -13.45 -9.48
CA GLU A 117 14.50 -14.52 -9.35
C GLU A 117 15.95 -14.02 -9.50
N ARG A 118 16.21 -13.17 -10.49
CA ARG A 118 17.52 -12.56 -10.73
C ARG A 118 17.99 -11.76 -9.51
N PHE A 119 17.10 -10.97 -8.92
CA PHE A 119 17.40 -10.22 -7.70
C PHE A 119 17.74 -11.17 -6.54
N ARG A 120 16.96 -12.23 -6.31
CA ARG A 120 17.22 -13.22 -5.25
C ARG A 120 18.59 -13.88 -5.42
N SER A 121 18.94 -14.31 -6.63
CA SER A 121 20.25 -14.91 -6.95
C SER A 121 21.42 -13.95 -6.67
N HIS A 122 21.21 -12.65 -6.93
CA HIS A 122 22.19 -11.64 -6.59
C HIS A 122 22.27 -11.37 -5.09
N LEU A 123 21.13 -11.32 -4.40
CA LEU A 123 21.06 -11.07 -2.98
C LEU A 123 21.80 -12.14 -2.16
N GLN A 124 21.70 -13.42 -2.55
CA GLN A 124 22.45 -14.52 -1.96
C GLN A 124 23.98 -14.33 -2.01
N LYS A 125 24.48 -13.51 -2.93
CA LYS A 125 25.92 -13.23 -3.12
C LYS A 125 26.36 -11.95 -2.40
N MET A 126 25.44 -11.23 -1.74
CA MET A 126 25.74 -9.98 -1.03
C MET A 126 25.99 -10.25 0.45
N LYS A 127 26.95 -9.54 1.06
CA LYS A 127 27.17 -9.56 2.50
C LYS A 127 26.22 -8.59 3.20
N LEU A 128 25.13 -9.11 3.75
CA LEU A 128 24.13 -8.32 4.47
C LEU A 128 24.52 -8.18 5.95
N SER A 129 24.36 -6.99 6.52
CA SER A 129 24.59 -6.74 7.95
C SER A 129 23.34 -6.39 8.73
N LEU A 130 22.32 -5.83 8.06
CA LEU A 130 21.10 -5.39 8.72
C LEU A 130 19.93 -5.48 7.73
N PHE A 131 18.83 -6.09 8.18
CA PHE A 131 17.55 -6.06 7.47
C PHE A 131 16.64 -5.04 8.12
N VAL A 132 16.28 -3.98 7.39
CA VAL A 132 15.41 -2.92 7.89
C VAL A 132 14.05 -3.07 7.25
N ILE A 133 13.02 -3.09 8.08
CA ILE A 133 11.63 -3.10 7.62
C ILE A 133 11.00 -1.78 8.03
N ASP A 134 10.85 -0.91 7.05
CA ASP A 134 10.14 0.34 7.22
C ASP A 134 8.62 0.11 7.14
N GLU A 135 7.85 0.94 7.83
CA GLU A 135 6.41 0.75 8.05
C GLU A 135 6.04 -0.67 8.52
N ALA A 136 6.79 -1.19 9.49
CA ALA A 136 6.67 -2.56 10.01
C ALA A 136 5.26 -2.93 10.52
N HIS A 137 4.40 -1.96 10.82
CA HIS A 137 2.99 -2.22 11.13
C HIS A 137 2.25 -2.98 10.01
N CYS A 138 2.74 -2.90 8.76
CA CYS A 138 2.17 -3.59 7.59
C CYS A 138 2.24 -5.12 7.71
N ILE A 139 3.14 -5.65 8.56
CA ILE A 139 3.32 -7.08 8.84
C ILE A 139 2.16 -7.64 9.67
N SER A 140 1.51 -6.79 10.46
CA SER A 140 0.47 -7.19 11.41
C SER A 140 -0.91 -7.05 10.78
N GLU A 141 -1.71 -8.11 10.82
CA GLU A 141 -3.12 -8.06 10.43
C GLU A 141 -3.92 -7.10 11.31
N TRP A 142 -3.45 -6.89 12.54
CA TRP A 142 -3.98 -5.88 13.46
C TRP A 142 -3.52 -4.45 13.15
N GLY A 143 -2.69 -4.26 12.12
CA GLY A 143 -2.25 -2.95 11.62
C GLY A 143 -3.27 -2.31 10.67
N HIS A 144 -3.30 -0.98 10.63
CA HIS A 144 -4.23 -0.16 9.85
C HIS A 144 -3.97 -0.16 8.33
N ASN A 145 -2.83 -0.69 7.89
CA ASN A 145 -2.44 -0.77 6.48
C ASN A 145 -1.75 -2.11 6.19
N PHE A 146 -2.40 -3.21 6.61
CA PHE A 146 -1.89 -4.55 6.41
C PHE A 146 -1.55 -4.84 4.93
N ARG A 147 -0.32 -5.31 4.68
CA ARG A 147 0.15 -5.70 3.34
C ARG A 147 0.52 -7.18 3.34
N PRO A 148 -0.22 -8.04 2.61
CA PRO A 148 0.02 -9.48 2.62
C PRO A 148 1.47 -9.87 2.29
N GLU A 149 2.12 -9.18 1.35
CA GLU A 149 3.51 -9.48 0.99
C GLU A 149 4.50 -9.28 2.15
N TYR A 150 4.20 -8.43 3.14
CA TYR A 150 5.04 -8.22 4.32
C TYR A 150 5.08 -9.44 5.25
N LEU A 151 4.06 -10.31 5.21
CA LEU A 151 4.04 -11.55 5.99
C LEU A 151 5.15 -12.54 5.57
N LYS A 152 5.72 -12.37 4.37
CA LYS A 152 6.81 -13.21 3.85
C LYS A 152 8.19 -12.75 4.31
N LEU A 153 8.33 -11.54 4.85
CA LEU A 153 9.62 -10.97 5.25
C LEU A 153 10.37 -11.82 6.29
N PRO A 154 9.72 -12.43 7.31
CA PRO A 154 10.41 -13.36 8.22
C PRO A 154 10.99 -14.59 7.50
N ALA A 155 10.30 -15.10 6.47
CA ALA A 155 10.80 -16.22 5.69
C ALA A 155 12.01 -15.81 4.84
N TYR A 156 11.96 -14.64 4.20
CA TYR A 156 13.10 -14.11 3.45
C TYR A 156 14.30 -13.81 4.35
N GLN A 157 14.08 -13.29 5.55
CA GLN A 157 15.14 -13.07 6.54
C GLN A 157 15.92 -14.35 6.84
N LYS A 158 15.20 -15.48 7.05
CA LYS A 158 15.82 -16.81 7.23
C LYS A 158 16.48 -17.34 5.96
N GLU A 159 15.80 -17.22 4.82
CA GLU A 159 16.29 -17.73 3.54
C GLU A 159 17.61 -17.10 3.10
N PHE A 160 17.77 -15.79 3.30
CA PHE A 160 18.98 -15.06 2.94
C PHE A 160 19.99 -14.95 4.10
N GLY A 161 19.78 -15.68 5.20
CA GLY A 161 20.71 -15.74 6.34
C GLY A 161 21.00 -14.37 6.96
N ILE A 162 19.98 -13.54 7.15
CA ILE A 162 20.17 -12.20 7.72
C ILE A 162 19.92 -12.25 9.23
N ASP A 163 20.99 -12.23 10.03
CA ASP A 163 20.90 -12.44 11.49
C ASP A 163 20.18 -11.31 12.24
N GLN A 164 20.24 -10.08 11.70
CA GLN A 164 19.79 -8.89 12.41
C GLN A 164 18.67 -8.16 11.67
N THR A 165 17.58 -7.87 12.39
CA THR A 165 16.44 -7.11 11.87
C THR A 165 16.14 -5.86 12.70
N LEU A 166 15.85 -4.76 12.03
CA LEU A 166 15.34 -3.53 12.63
C LEU A 166 13.94 -3.22 12.08
N LEU A 167 12.94 -3.20 12.96
CA LEU A 167 11.57 -2.83 12.63
C LEU A 167 11.37 -1.33 12.91
N LEU A 168 10.87 -0.59 11.93
CA LEU A 168 10.60 0.84 12.06
C LEU A 168 9.13 1.12 11.74
N THR A 169 8.44 1.87 12.61
CA THR A 169 7.10 2.34 12.26
C THR A 169 6.68 3.58 13.03
N ALA A 170 5.78 4.38 12.45
CA ALA A 170 5.22 5.55 13.10
C ALA A 170 4.10 5.23 14.09
N THR A 171 3.26 4.26 13.75
CA THR A 171 1.97 4.03 14.40
C THR A 171 1.79 2.54 14.66
N ALA A 172 1.92 2.12 15.91
CA ALA A 172 1.70 0.75 16.34
C ALA A 172 1.12 0.67 17.75
N THR A 173 -0.09 0.10 17.86
CA THR A 173 -0.70 -0.24 19.15
C THR A 173 0.08 -1.37 19.84
N LYS A 174 -0.14 -1.57 21.14
CA LYS A 174 0.52 -2.64 21.90
C LYS A 174 0.36 -4.03 21.26
N GLN A 175 -0.80 -4.32 20.68
CA GLN A 175 -1.05 -5.60 20.00
C GLN A 175 -0.25 -5.72 18.70
N VAL A 176 -0.22 -4.66 17.88
CA VAL A 176 0.58 -4.61 16.64
C VAL A 176 2.07 -4.79 16.95
N ARG A 177 2.57 -4.12 18.00
CA ARG A 177 3.97 -4.23 18.42
C ARG A 177 4.35 -5.66 18.79
N LYS A 178 3.52 -6.32 19.60
CA LYS A 178 3.74 -7.71 19.99
C LYS A 178 3.77 -8.64 18.78
N ASP A 179 2.81 -8.50 17.87
CA ASP A 179 2.73 -9.34 16.68
C ASP A 179 3.93 -9.16 15.74
N MET A 180 4.32 -7.92 15.43
CA MET A 180 5.47 -7.67 14.57
C MET A 180 6.79 -8.13 15.21
N CYS A 181 6.97 -7.92 16.52
CA CYS A 181 8.21 -8.32 17.21
C CYS A 181 8.33 -9.84 17.33
N ALA A 182 7.22 -10.54 17.62
CA ALA A 182 7.19 -12.00 17.69
C ALA A 182 7.62 -12.65 16.37
N LYS A 183 7.18 -12.10 15.22
CA LYS A 183 7.54 -12.61 13.89
C LYS A 183 9.03 -12.53 13.57
N PHE A 184 9.77 -11.63 14.23
CA PHE A 184 11.22 -11.45 14.05
C PHE A 184 12.03 -11.80 15.31
N ASN A 185 11.40 -12.45 16.30
CA ASN A 185 12.02 -12.82 17.58
C ASN A 185 12.69 -11.62 18.31
N ILE A 186 12.06 -10.45 18.26
CA ILE A 186 12.54 -9.26 18.98
C ILE A 186 11.98 -9.28 20.40
N LEU A 187 12.88 -9.25 21.39
CA LEU A 187 12.53 -9.19 22.82
C LEU A 187 11.96 -7.82 23.18
N GLU A 188 11.05 -7.77 24.17
CA GLU A 188 10.38 -6.54 24.60
C GLU A 188 11.39 -5.48 25.09
N GLU A 189 12.51 -5.87 25.70
CA GLU A 189 13.57 -4.93 26.11
C GLU A 189 14.30 -4.23 24.95
N ASN A 190 14.11 -4.71 23.71
CA ASN A 190 14.66 -4.12 22.49
C ASN A 190 13.59 -3.36 21.70
N VAL A 191 12.43 -3.10 22.31
CA VAL A 191 11.34 -2.30 21.74
C VAL A 191 11.38 -0.90 22.33
N PHE A 192 11.66 0.08 21.46
CA PHE A 192 11.78 1.48 21.84
C PHE A 192 10.56 2.24 21.33
N VAL A 193 9.80 2.83 22.26
CA VAL A 193 8.64 3.66 21.96
C VAL A 193 8.92 5.07 22.45
N THR A 194 8.77 6.05 21.57
CA THR A 194 8.85 7.47 21.95
C THR A 194 7.47 8.10 21.98
N GLY A 195 7.36 9.24 22.67
CA GLY A 195 6.09 9.90 22.92
C GLY A 195 5.40 10.38 21.64
N PHE A 196 4.09 10.18 21.57
CA PHE A 196 3.18 10.62 20.52
C PHE A 196 2.59 12.00 20.80
N TYR A 197 2.62 12.45 22.05
CA TYR A 197 2.13 13.76 22.44
C TYR A 197 2.97 14.88 21.83
N ARG A 198 2.26 15.85 21.24
CA ARG A 198 2.85 17.05 20.64
C ARG A 198 2.09 18.27 21.17
N ASP A 199 2.75 19.08 21.97
CA ASP A 199 2.20 20.29 22.57
C ASP A 199 1.90 21.38 21.53
N ASN A 200 2.66 21.39 20.42
CA ASN A 200 2.48 22.34 19.34
C ASN A 200 1.28 22.03 18.43
N LEU A 201 0.59 20.90 18.60
CA LEU A 201 -0.57 20.54 17.78
C LEU A 201 -1.88 20.81 18.51
N PHE A 202 -2.67 21.75 17.98
CA PHE A 202 -4.04 21.98 18.42
C PHE A 202 -4.99 21.01 17.70
N LEU A 203 -5.47 20.01 18.44
CA LEU A 203 -6.41 19.00 17.92
C LEU A 203 -7.85 19.48 18.11
N GLN A 204 -8.59 19.61 17.02
CA GLN A 204 -9.95 20.15 17.00
C GLN A 204 -10.94 19.21 16.31
N ILE A 205 -12.03 18.89 17.00
CA ILE A 205 -13.19 18.21 16.40
C ILE A 205 -14.33 19.22 16.29
N THR A 206 -14.79 19.47 15.06
CA THR A 206 -15.86 20.42 14.78
C THR A 206 -17.04 19.70 14.14
N PRO A 207 -18.11 19.41 14.91
CA PRO A 207 -19.37 18.94 14.35
C PRO A 207 -19.83 19.89 13.24
N THR A 208 -20.01 19.37 12.03
CA THR A 208 -20.31 20.17 10.84
C THR A 208 -21.31 19.43 9.96
N GLU A 209 -22.43 20.07 9.64
CA GLU A 209 -23.41 19.48 8.73
C GLU A 209 -22.85 19.33 7.33
N ASN A 210 -23.29 18.30 6.60
CA ASN A 210 -22.73 18.00 5.28
C ASN A 210 -22.89 19.18 4.29
N ALA A 211 -24.02 19.88 4.35
CA ALA A 211 -24.29 21.05 3.53
C ALA A 211 -23.37 22.25 3.87
N GLU A 212 -22.87 22.33 5.11
CA GLU A 212 -22.04 23.45 5.58
C GLU A 212 -20.54 23.19 5.43
N LYS A 213 -20.11 21.93 5.20
CA LYS A 213 -18.69 21.55 5.18
C LYS A 213 -17.85 22.42 4.24
N LYS A 214 -18.30 22.67 3.01
CA LYS A 214 -17.58 23.52 2.04
C LYS A 214 -17.37 24.95 2.57
N ASN A 215 -18.44 25.56 3.10
CA ASN A 215 -18.39 26.91 3.64
C ASN A 215 -17.50 26.99 4.89
N ARG A 216 -17.60 26.01 5.79
CA ARG A 216 -16.76 25.90 6.98
C ARG A 216 -15.28 25.77 6.62
N LEU A 217 -14.96 24.89 5.67
CA LEU A 217 -13.60 24.71 5.15
C LEU A 217 -13.05 26.04 4.62
N LEU A 218 -13.83 26.72 3.78
CA LEU A 218 -13.42 28.01 3.21
C LEU A 218 -13.19 29.07 4.29
N GLN A 219 -14.09 29.18 5.26
CA GLN A 219 -13.95 30.11 6.39
C GLN A 219 -12.66 29.85 7.18
N ARG A 220 -12.28 28.57 7.38
CA ARG A 220 -11.02 28.23 8.03
C ARG A 220 -9.84 28.71 7.19
N ILE A 221 -9.77 28.31 5.92
CA ILE A 221 -8.64 28.64 5.03
C ILE A 221 -8.49 30.16 4.85
N LYS A 222 -9.59 30.90 4.68
CA LYS A 222 -9.56 32.36 4.51
C LYS A 222 -8.97 33.15 5.69
N LYS A 223 -8.92 32.59 6.91
CA LYS A 223 -8.31 33.29 8.06
C LYS A 223 -6.81 33.54 7.86
N THR A 224 -6.12 32.57 7.28
CA THR A 224 -4.69 32.64 6.94
C THR A 224 -4.48 31.83 5.65
N PRO A 225 -4.74 32.43 4.47
CA PRO A 225 -4.76 31.69 3.20
C PRO A 225 -3.40 31.12 2.78
N GLN A 226 -2.31 31.73 3.23
CA GLN A 226 -0.93 31.33 2.90
C GLN A 226 -0.38 30.21 3.81
N ASP A 227 -1.13 29.82 4.85
CA ASP A 227 -0.72 28.72 5.72
C ASP A 227 -0.75 27.41 4.92
N PRO A 228 0.39 26.69 4.76
CA PRO A 228 0.40 25.44 4.03
C PRO A 228 -0.59 24.44 4.63
N THR A 229 -1.57 24.06 3.83
CA THR A 229 -2.76 23.32 4.25
C THR A 229 -2.92 22.02 3.48
N ILE A 230 -3.17 20.92 4.18
CA ILE A 230 -3.62 19.67 3.57
C ILE A 230 -5.07 19.42 3.98
N VAL A 231 -5.94 19.20 3.00
CA VAL A 231 -7.36 18.84 3.21
C VAL A 231 -7.55 17.37 2.84
N TYR A 232 -7.83 16.52 3.81
CA TYR A 232 -8.06 15.09 3.60
C TYR A 232 -9.52 14.78 3.29
N VAL A 233 -9.76 14.06 2.20
CA VAL A 233 -11.07 13.55 1.75
C VAL A 233 -11.01 12.04 1.48
N THR A 234 -12.16 11.38 1.42
CA THR A 234 -12.22 9.93 1.19
C THR A 234 -12.18 9.56 -0.29
N LEU A 235 -12.92 10.28 -1.14
CA LEU A 235 -13.11 9.93 -2.55
C LEU A 235 -12.33 10.86 -3.48
N GLN A 236 -11.88 10.33 -4.61
CA GLN A 236 -11.15 11.08 -5.64
C GLN A 236 -12.00 12.24 -6.19
N LYS A 237 -13.28 11.95 -6.49
CA LYS A 237 -14.25 12.96 -6.95
C LYS A 237 -14.39 14.11 -5.95
N THR A 238 -14.48 13.82 -4.66
CA THR A 238 -14.56 14.84 -3.61
C THR A 238 -13.29 15.70 -3.57
N ALA A 239 -12.10 15.13 -3.86
CA ALA A 239 -10.87 15.89 -3.92
C ALA A 239 -10.91 16.95 -5.03
N GLU A 240 -11.37 16.54 -6.22
CA GLU A 240 -11.56 17.44 -7.37
C GLU A 240 -12.62 18.51 -7.06
N GLU A 241 -13.82 18.12 -6.61
CA GLU A 241 -14.93 19.03 -6.32
C GLU A 241 -14.60 20.08 -5.23
N VAL A 242 -13.88 19.66 -4.17
CA VAL A 242 -13.49 20.57 -3.08
C VAL A 242 -12.34 21.47 -3.51
N ALA A 243 -11.35 20.96 -4.25
CA ALA A 243 -10.27 21.80 -4.78
C ALA A 243 -10.80 22.87 -5.74
N GLU A 244 -11.71 22.50 -6.64
CA GLU A 244 -12.36 23.42 -7.57
C GLU A 244 -13.12 24.52 -6.82
N PHE A 245 -13.93 24.15 -5.83
CA PHE A 245 -14.65 25.12 -4.99
C PHE A 245 -13.72 26.10 -4.28
N LEU A 246 -12.56 25.63 -3.78
CA LEU A 246 -11.55 26.49 -3.16
C LEU A 246 -10.91 27.44 -4.20
N CYS A 247 -10.61 26.95 -5.40
CA CYS A 247 -10.08 27.77 -6.50
C CYS A 247 -11.05 28.88 -6.92
N GLN A 248 -12.34 28.55 -7.08
CA GLN A 248 -13.40 29.54 -7.37
C GLN A 248 -13.49 30.64 -6.31
N ASN A 249 -13.06 30.34 -5.08
CA ASN A 249 -13.01 31.27 -3.96
C ASN A 249 -11.62 31.89 -3.72
N LYS A 250 -10.75 31.88 -4.75
CA LYS A 250 -9.42 32.51 -4.76
C LYS A 250 -8.42 31.90 -3.77
N ILE A 251 -8.58 30.62 -3.42
CA ILE A 251 -7.55 29.85 -2.71
C ILE A 251 -6.70 29.11 -3.74
N ASN A 252 -5.38 29.18 -3.60
CA ASN A 252 -4.45 28.42 -4.42
C ASN A 252 -4.48 26.94 -3.98
N ALA A 253 -5.40 26.17 -4.55
CA ALA A 253 -5.64 24.78 -4.20
C ALA A 253 -5.49 23.84 -5.40
N ARG A 254 -5.01 22.61 -5.17
CA ARG A 254 -4.99 21.54 -6.19
C ARG A 254 -5.49 20.21 -5.62
N PRO A 255 -6.21 19.40 -6.42
CA PRO A 255 -6.55 18.03 -6.03
C PRO A 255 -5.33 17.12 -6.13
N TYR A 256 -5.26 16.10 -5.27
CA TYR A 256 -4.25 15.04 -5.33
C TYR A 256 -4.86 13.66 -5.01
N HIS A 257 -4.83 12.74 -5.97
CA HIS A 257 -5.29 11.36 -5.78
C HIS A 257 -4.61 10.38 -6.73
N ALA A 258 -4.70 9.09 -6.41
CA ALA A 258 -4.04 8.01 -7.17
C ALA A 258 -4.54 7.83 -8.62
N GLY A 259 -5.68 8.43 -8.98
CA GLY A 259 -6.21 8.42 -10.35
C GLY A 259 -5.53 9.43 -11.29
N MET A 260 -4.71 10.34 -10.77
CA MET A 260 -3.99 11.34 -11.56
C MET A 260 -2.73 10.76 -12.18
N GLU A 261 -2.35 11.29 -13.35
CA GLU A 261 -1.06 11.01 -14.00
C GLU A 261 0.11 11.28 -13.03
N THR A 262 1.12 10.42 -13.08
CA THR A 262 2.29 10.48 -12.17
C THR A 262 3.02 11.83 -12.27
N GLU A 263 3.25 12.34 -13.48
CA GLU A 263 3.92 13.64 -13.69
C GLU A 263 3.15 14.81 -13.05
N LYS A 264 1.81 14.81 -13.14
CA LYS A 264 0.97 15.83 -12.49
C LYS A 264 1.05 15.74 -10.97
N ARG A 265 1.07 14.53 -10.40
CA ARG A 265 1.22 14.32 -8.96
C ARG A 265 2.58 14.82 -8.47
N GLU A 266 3.66 14.49 -9.17
CA GLU A 266 5.01 14.95 -8.83
C GLU A 266 5.10 16.48 -8.87
N ARG A 267 4.55 17.11 -9.91
CA ARG A 267 4.52 18.57 -10.01
C ARG A 267 3.78 19.21 -8.84
N ILE A 268 2.57 18.75 -8.51
CA ILE A 268 1.77 19.30 -7.39
C ILE A 268 2.49 19.12 -6.06
N GLN A 269 3.13 17.96 -5.86
CA GLN A 269 3.93 17.71 -4.66
C GLN A 269 5.08 18.70 -4.57
N ASN A 270 5.85 18.91 -5.64
CA ASN A 270 6.97 19.84 -5.65
C ASN A 270 6.50 21.28 -5.39
N GLU A 271 5.43 21.74 -6.07
CA GLU A 271 4.84 23.06 -5.85
C GLU A 271 4.45 23.28 -4.37
N PHE A 272 3.87 22.27 -3.71
CA PHE A 272 3.54 22.33 -2.29
C PHE A 272 4.78 22.34 -1.38
N MET A 273 5.80 21.54 -1.71
CA MET A 273 7.05 21.48 -0.95
C MET A 273 7.81 22.82 -1.01
N GLU A 274 7.87 23.42 -2.19
CA GLU A 274 8.51 24.70 -2.48
C GLU A 274 7.74 25.91 -1.92
N GLY A 275 6.46 25.72 -1.56
CA GLY A 275 5.60 26.78 -1.03
C GLY A 275 4.95 27.66 -2.10
N THR A 276 4.95 27.23 -3.37
CA THR A 276 4.22 27.92 -4.45
C THR A 276 2.74 27.50 -4.53
N LEU A 277 2.37 26.42 -3.82
CA LEU A 277 1.00 25.96 -3.62
C LEU A 277 0.62 26.01 -2.13
N ASP A 278 -0.46 26.73 -1.80
CA ASP A 278 -0.90 26.91 -0.41
C ASP A 278 -1.70 25.72 0.12
N CYS A 279 -2.53 25.10 -0.72
CA CYS A 279 -3.48 24.07 -0.29
C CYS A 279 -3.48 22.84 -1.21
N VAL A 280 -3.38 21.65 -0.63
CA VAL A 280 -3.59 20.39 -1.34
C VAL A 280 -4.82 19.68 -0.79
N VAL A 281 -5.80 19.43 -1.66
CA VAL A 281 -6.98 18.61 -1.31
C VAL A 281 -6.74 17.19 -1.78
N ALA A 282 -6.65 16.24 -0.87
CA ALA A 282 -6.16 14.93 -1.19
C ALA A 282 -6.90 13.77 -0.53
N THR A 283 -6.89 12.65 -1.25
CA THR A 283 -7.09 11.34 -0.62
C THR A 283 -5.85 10.94 0.16
N ILE A 284 -5.92 9.83 0.91
CA ILE A 284 -4.77 9.23 1.63
C ILE A 284 -3.53 8.97 0.76
N ALA A 285 -3.66 9.03 -0.57
CA ALA A 285 -2.55 8.97 -1.52
C ALA A 285 -1.52 10.11 -1.32
N PHE A 286 -1.95 11.29 -0.85
CA PHE A 286 -1.03 12.40 -0.52
C PHE A 286 -0.63 12.34 0.94
N GLY A 287 0.59 11.90 1.21
CA GLY A 287 1.03 11.88 2.59
C GLY A 287 2.31 11.09 2.77
N MET A 288 2.26 9.78 2.60
CA MET A 288 3.39 8.93 2.95
C MET A 288 4.62 9.35 2.11
N GLY A 289 5.67 9.88 2.76
CA GLY A 289 6.82 10.52 2.10
C GLY A 289 6.97 12.03 2.34
N ILE A 290 5.87 12.78 2.54
CA ILE A 290 5.93 14.24 2.68
C ILE A 290 6.71 14.63 3.95
N ASP A 291 7.81 15.36 3.75
CA ASP A 291 8.66 15.95 4.79
C ASP A 291 8.77 17.48 4.69
N LYS A 292 7.61 18.14 4.59
CA LYS A 292 7.52 19.61 4.72
C LYS A 292 7.43 19.98 6.20
N LYS A 293 8.37 20.77 6.70
CA LYS A 293 8.49 21.08 8.14
C LYS A 293 7.38 22.00 8.66
N ASP A 294 6.89 22.86 7.77
CA ASP A 294 6.09 24.05 8.06
C ASP A 294 4.62 23.91 7.67
N ILE A 295 4.08 22.68 7.60
CA ILE A 295 2.63 22.48 7.39
C ILE A 295 1.89 23.04 8.62
N ARG A 296 1.13 24.12 8.41
CA ARG A 296 0.40 24.83 9.47
C ARG A 296 -0.98 24.25 9.73
N ARG A 297 -1.56 23.57 8.74
CA ARG A 297 -2.93 23.07 8.86
C ARG A 297 -3.16 21.73 8.20
N ILE A 298 -3.89 20.90 8.94
CA ILE A 298 -4.48 19.67 8.42
C ILE A 298 -5.97 19.72 8.71
N ILE A 299 -6.77 19.59 7.66
CA ILE A 299 -8.23 19.56 7.77
C ILE A 299 -8.74 18.24 7.23
N HIS A 300 -9.34 17.42 8.08
CA HIS A 300 -10.10 16.25 7.66
C HIS A 300 -11.51 16.67 7.28
N TYR A 301 -11.75 16.81 5.98
CA TYR A 301 -13.07 17.13 5.43
C TYR A 301 -14.03 15.93 5.58
N ASP A 302 -13.49 14.72 5.41
CA ASP A 302 -14.15 13.46 5.74
C ASP A 302 -13.49 12.81 6.95
N LEU A 303 -14.23 11.93 7.63
CA LEU A 303 -13.67 11.14 8.72
C LEU A 303 -12.51 10.26 8.20
N PRO A 304 -11.38 10.19 8.94
CA PRO A 304 -10.33 9.22 8.67
C PRO A 304 -10.85 7.77 8.74
N LYS A 305 -10.05 6.80 8.30
CA LYS A 305 -10.43 5.37 8.39
C LYS A 305 -10.21 4.77 9.78
N SER A 306 -9.31 5.35 10.56
CA SER A 306 -8.86 4.83 11.84
C SER A 306 -8.13 5.92 12.65
N ILE A 307 -7.90 5.65 13.95
CA ILE A 307 -7.08 6.54 14.81
C ILE A 307 -5.64 6.56 14.33
N GLU A 308 -5.13 5.45 13.79
CA GLU A 308 -3.79 5.35 13.23
C GLU A 308 -3.61 6.23 12.00
N ASN A 309 -4.58 6.21 11.07
CA ASN A 309 -4.56 7.11 9.91
C ASN A 309 -4.61 8.57 10.36
N TYR A 310 -5.56 8.90 11.27
CA TYR A 310 -5.66 10.23 11.85
C TYR A 310 -4.32 10.69 12.44
N SER A 311 -3.69 9.86 13.29
CA SER A 311 -2.41 10.17 13.93
C SER A 311 -1.26 10.36 12.92
N GLN A 312 -1.19 9.53 11.90
CA GLN A 312 -0.14 9.62 10.87
C GLN A 312 -0.31 10.89 10.03
N GLU A 313 -1.56 11.23 9.70
CA GLU A 313 -1.94 12.41 8.93
C GLU A 313 -1.62 13.68 9.71
N ILE A 314 -2.15 13.85 10.93
CA ILE A 314 -1.90 15.05 11.75
C ILE A 314 -0.41 15.23 12.09
N GLY A 315 0.33 14.12 12.23
CA GLY A 315 1.78 14.13 12.50
C GLY A 315 2.63 14.76 11.39
N ARG A 316 2.04 15.14 10.26
CA ARG A 316 2.70 15.91 9.20
C ARG A 316 2.78 17.39 9.52
N SER A 317 1.88 17.90 10.35
CA SER A 317 1.83 19.32 10.69
C SER A 317 2.89 19.71 11.73
N GLY A 318 3.33 20.96 11.68
CA GLY A 318 4.15 21.59 12.71
C GLY A 318 5.47 20.90 13.04
N ARG A 319 6.15 20.22 12.11
CA ARG A 319 7.39 19.47 12.44
C ARG A 319 8.56 20.37 12.85
N ASP A 320 8.49 21.65 12.51
CA ASP A 320 9.35 22.72 13.03
C ASP A 320 9.10 23.09 14.50
N GLY A 321 8.11 22.48 15.16
CA GLY A 321 7.74 22.75 16.55
C GLY A 321 6.85 23.98 16.72
N ILE A 322 6.53 24.70 15.64
CA ILE A 322 5.64 25.87 15.67
C ILE A 322 4.19 25.39 15.75
N PRO A 323 3.29 26.14 16.43
CA PRO A 323 1.88 25.79 16.52
C PRO A 323 1.23 25.47 15.17
N ALA A 324 0.46 24.38 15.13
CA ALA A 324 -0.30 23.96 13.95
C ALA A 324 -1.69 23.45 14.34
N THR A 325 -2.67 23.64 13.47
CA THR A 325 -4.06 23.24 13.69
C THR A 325 -4.40 21.96 12.94
N CYS A 326 -4.96 20.99 13.64
CA CYS A 326 -5.47 19.74 13.07
C CYS A 326 -6.97 19.64 13.34
N GLU A 327 -7.82 19.89 12.34
CA GLU A 327 -9.27 19.98 12.49
C GLU A 327 -10.00 18.86 11.73
N VAL A 328 -10.97 18.21 12.38
CA VAL A 328 -11.89 17.27 11.74
C VAL A 328 -13.27 17.91 11.60
N LEU A 329 -13.76 18.03 10.36
CA LEU A 329 -15.13 18.47 10.04
C LEU A 329 -16.05 17.26 10.10
N ALA A 330 -16.52 16.96 11.31
CA ALA A 330 -17.07 15.66 11.63
C ALA A 330 -18.60 15.63 11.54
N ASN A 331 -19.14 14.58 10.91
CA ASN A 331 -20.52 14.15 10.96
C ASN A 331 -20.58 12.63 10.73
N ARG A 332 -21.76 12.03 10.86
CA ARG A 332 -21.96 10.58 10.70
C ARG A 332 -22.47 10.17 9.31
N ASP A 333 -22.73 11.12 8.42
CA ASP A 333 -23.35 10.88 7.11
C ASP A 333 -22.56 9.91 6.22
N ASN A 334 -21.22 10.00 6.19
CA ASN A 334 -20.37 9.27 5.25
C ASN A 334 -19.72 8.01 5.84
N ILE A 335 -20.18 7.51 6.99
CA ILE A 335 -19.63 6.29 7.61
C ILE A 335 -19.78 5.09 6.66
N HIS A 336 -20.95 4.96 6.02
CA HIS A 336 -21.23 3.88 5.06
C HIS A 336 -20.23 3.87 3.90
N VAL A 337 -19.71 5.03 3.46
CA VAL A 337 -18.70 5.10 2.40
C VAL A 337 -17.42 4.37 2.81
N LEU A 338 -16.98 4.55 4.07
CA LEU A 338 -15.81 3.86 4.61
C LEU A 338 -16.04 2.35 4.72
N GLU A 339 -17.23 1.96 5.20
CA GLU A 339 -17.60 0.55 5.33
C GLU A 339 -17.77 -0.15 3.97
N ASN A 340 -18.28 0.55 2.95
CA ASN A 340 -18.45 0.03 1.59
C ASN A 340 -17.13 -0.41 0.96
N PHE A 341 -16.00 0.23 1.29
CA PHE A 341 -14.68 -0.25 0.86
C PHE A 341 -14.37 -1.63 1.46
N ILE A 342 -14.70 -1.84 2.74
CA ILE A 342 -14.47 -3.08 3.47
C ILE A 342 -15.34 -4.20 2.89
N TYR A 343 -16.65 -3.96 2.74
CA TYR A 343 -17.56 -4.96 2.16
C TYR A 343 -17.23 -5.30 0.70
N GLY A 344 -16.75 -4.32 -0.06
CA GLY A 344 -16.27 -4.54 -1.43
C GLY A 344 -15.03 -5.43 -1.50
N ASP A 345 -14.21 -5.44 -0.45
CA ASP A 345 -12.96 -6.18 -0.36
C ASP A 345 -13.12 -7.57 0.31
N THR A 346 -14.33 -7.93 0.77
CA THR A 346 -14.63 -9.27 1.27
C THR A 346 -15.06 -10.21 0.13
N PRO A 347 -14.31 -11.29 -0.17
CA PRO A 347 -14.69 -12.30 -1.16
C PRO A 347 -15.88 -13.16 -0.71
N GLU A 348 -16.64 -13.69 -1.67
CA GLU A 348 -17.71 -14.65 -1.40
C GLU A 348 -17.15 -16.07 -1.20
N LYS A 349 -17.86 -16.91 -0.41
CA LYS A 349 -17.46 -18.31 -0.15
C LYS A 349 -17.33 -19.10 -1.45
N SER A 350 -18.25 -18.91 -2.40
CA SER A 350 -18.23 -19.54 -3.72
C SER A 350 -16.96 -19.21 -4.50
N SER A 351 -16.55 -17.94 -4.54
CA SER A 351 -15.32 -17.49 -5.17
C SER A 351 -14.06 -18.11 -4.54
N ILE A 352 -14.02 -18.20 -3.20
CA ILE A 352 -12.91 -18.83 -2.47
C ILE A 352 -12.87 -20.34 -2.76
N ARG A 353 -14.02 -21.01 -2.72
CA ARG A 353 -14.14 -22.43 -3.04
C ARG A 353 -13.67 -22.72 -4.47
N GLN A 354 -14.09 -21.90 -5.44
CA GLN A 354 -13.68 -22.03 -6.83
C GLN A 354 -12.16 -21.90 -7.02
N LEU A 355 -11.52 -20.97 -6.31
CA LEU A 355 -10.06 -20.86 -6.31
C LEU A 355 -9.40 -22.14 -5.79
N LEU A 356 -9.88 -22.65 -4.66
CA LEU A 356 -9.36 -23.87 -4.05
C LEU A 356 -9.56 -25.09 -4.95
N GLN A 357 -10.70 -25.21 -5.61
CA GLN A 357 -10.95 -26.24 -6.65
C GLN A 357 -9.97 -26.10 -7.80
N THR A 358 -9.73 -24.89 -8.29
CA THR A 358 -8.76 -24.64 -9.38
C THR A 358 -7.35 -25.11 -9.01
N ILE A 359 -6.93 -24.93 -7.76
CA ILE A 359 -5.62 -25.41 -7.27
C ILE A 359 -5.63 -26.93 -7.08
N ASN A 360 -6.71 -27.47 -6.51
CA ASN A 360 -6.87 -28.90 -6.25
C ASN A 360 -6.87 -29.73 -7.55
N GLU A 361 -7.55 -29.25 -8.58
CA GLU A 361 -7.71 -29.89 -9.88
C GLU A 361 -6.56 -29.57 -10.86
N ASN A 362 -5.60 -28.73 -10.45
CA ASN A 362 -4.46 -28.37 -11.28
C ASN A 362 -3.65 -29.62 -11.65
N LYS A 363 -3.32 -29.76 -12.94
CA LYS A 363 -2.47 -30.86 -13.40
C LYS A 363 -1.01 -30.61 -12.98
N GLY A 364 -0.54 -31.40 -12.02
CA GLY A 364 0.82 -31.30 -11.49
C GLY A 364 0.98 -30.22 -10.40
N PHE A 365 2.22 -30.04 -9.95
CA PHE A 365 2.55 -29.19 -8.79
C PHE A 365 3.06 -27.80 -9.15
N ILE A 366 2.87 -27.36 -10.39
CA ILE A 366 3.20 -26.01 -10.84
C ILE A 366 1.90 -25.35 -11.31
N TRP A 367 1.60 -24.18 -10.75
CA TRP A 367 0.40 -23.42 -11.05
C TRP A 367 0.74 -22.02 -11.52
N GLU A 368 0.32 -21.71 -12.74
CA GLU A 368 0.61 -20.44 -13.42
C GLU A 368 -0.65 -19.59 -13.52
N ILE A 369 -0.56 -18.33 -13.07
CA ILE A 369 -1.71 -17.44 -13.05
C ILE A 369 -1.37 -16.06 -13.59
N LYS A 370 -2.35 -15.47 -14.28
CA LYS A 370 -2.41 -14.03 -14.54
C LYS A 370 -3.35 -13.42 -13.49
N GLU A 371 -2.83 -12.62 -12.56
CA GLU A 371 -3.60 -12.07 -11.43
C GLU A 371 -4.90 -11.36 -11.88
N THR A 372 -4.84 -10.59 -12.96
CA THR A 372 -5.98 -9.86 -13.52
C THR A 372 -7.05 -10.79 -14.08
N ARG A 373 -6.64 -11.88 -14.76
CA ARG A 373 -7.58 -12.90 -15.26
C ARG A 373 -8.23 -13.63 -14.10
N LEU A 374 -7.43 -14.13 -13.16
CA LEU A 374 -7.93 -14.85 -11.99
C LEU A 374 -8.89 -13.99 -11.16
N SER A 375 -8.58 -12.70 -10.98
CA SER A 375 -9.46 -11.72 -10.32
C SER A 375 -10.82 -11.59 -11.00
N ASN A 376 -10.85 -11.54 -12.34
CA ASN A 376 -12.09 -11.48 -13.11
C ASN A 376 -12.87 -12.80 -13.06
N ASP A 377 -12.18 -13.93 -13.18
CA ASP A 377 -12.79 -15.26 -13.24
C ASP A 377 -13.44 -15.63 -11.90
N LEU A 378 -12.80 -15.27 -10.78
CA LEU A 378 -13.32 -15.53 -9.44
C LEU A 378 -14.24 -14.42 -8.90
N ASN A 379 -14.36 -13.29 -9.61
CA ASN A 379 -15.02 -12.07 -9.10
C ASN A 379 -14.45 -11.56 -7.76
N ILE A 380 -13.13 -11.65 -7.58
CA ILE A 380 -12.42 -11.16 -6.40
C ILE A 380 -11.54 -9.99 -6.81
N ARG A 381 -11.67 -8.82 -6.17
CA ARG A 381 -10.77 -7.68 -6.43
C ARG A 381 -9.30 -8.06 -6.21
N LEU A 382 -8.38 -7.42 -6.95
CA LEU A 382 -6.95 -7.78 -6.94
C LEU A 382 -6.32 -7.81 -5.55
N LEU A 383 -6.58 -6.83 -4.69
CA LEU A 383 -5.98 -6.76 -3.35
C LEU A 383 -6.49 -7.89 -2.41
N PRO A 384 -7.80 -8.16 -2.32
CA PRO A 384 -8.31 -9.36 -1.66
C PRO A 384 -7.78 -10.66 -2.24
N LEU A 385 -7.64 -10.77 -3.57
CA LEU A 385 -7.07 -11.97 -4.20
C LEU A 385 -5.62 -12.20 -3.76
N LYS A 386 -4.78 -11.16 -3.74
CA LYS A 386 -3.41 -11.23 -3.22
C LYS A 386 -3.37 -11.65 -1.76
N THR A 387 -4.29 -11.11 -0.95
CA THR A 387 -4.43 -11.49 0.47
C THR A 387 -4.74 -12.98 0.59
N LEU A 388 -5.70 -13.49 -0.19
CA LEU A 388 -6.08 -14.89 -0.20
C LEU A 388 -4.92 -15.80 -0.61
N LEU A 389 -4.18 -15.46 -1.69
CA LEU A 389 -3.00 -16.22 -2.12
C LEU A 389 -1.91 -16.28 -1.04
N VAL A 390 -1.71 -15.20 -0.28
CA VAL A 390 -0.77 -15.21 0.85
C VAL A 390 -1.26 -16.10 1.98
N TYR A 391 -2.55 -16.05 2.35
CA TYR A 391 -3.09 -16.96 3.36
C TYR A 391 -2.93 -18.43 2.95
N LEU A 392 -3.22 -18.77 1.69
CA LEU A 392 -2.99 -20.12 1.19
C LEU A 392 -1.51 -20.52 1.24
N ALA A 393 -0.59 -19.56 1.04
CA ALA A 393 0.84 -19.82 1.18
C ALA A 393 1.26 -20.07 2.63
N MET A 394 0.67 -19.35 3.59
CA MET A 394 0.91 -19.57 5.02
C MET A 394 0.34 -20.90 5.51
N GLU A 395 -0.77 -21.35 4.92
CA GLU A 395 -1.35 -22.68 5.14
C GLU A 395 -0.56 -23.81 4.44
N GLY A 396 0.52 -23.48 3.75
CA GLY A 396 1.36 -24.46 3.07
C GLY A 396 0.67 -25.16 1.91
N ILE A 397 -0.33 -24.53 1.27
CA ILE A 397 -1.00 -25.07 0.08
C ILE A 397 -0.19 -24.72 -1.17
N ILE A 398 0.27 -23.47 -1.24
CA ILE A 398 1.06 -22.96 -2.36
C ILE A 398 2.33 -22.26 -1.87
N ARG A 399 3.32 -22.13 -2.74
CA ARG A 399 4.51 -21.32 -2.49
C ARG A 399 4.80 -20.47 -3.72
N PRO A 400 4.91 -19.13 -3.60
CA PRO A 400 5.36 -18.30 -4.71
C PRO A 400 6.74 -18.78 -5.17
N LYS A 401 6.87 -19.10 -6.45
CA LYS A 401 8.12 -19.57 -7.05
C LYS A 401 8.85 -18.42 -7.73
N LEU A 402 8.21 -17.84 -8.74
CA LEU A 402 8.75 -16.73 -9.53
C LEU A 402 7.62 -16.01 -10.27
N THR A 403 7.96 -14.86 -10.84
CA THR A 403 7.11 -14.15 -11.80
C THR A 403 7.86 -14.03 -13.12
N TYR A 404 7.26 -14.45 -14.22
CA TYR A 404 7.78 -14.24 -15.57
C TYR A 404 6.78 -13.45 -16.42
N PHE A 405 7.16 -13.03 -17.61
CA PHE A 405 6.24 -12.39 -18.56
C PHE A 405 5.88 -13.37 -19.67
N ASP A 406 4.58 -13.52 -19.95
CA ASP A 406 4.10 -14.46 -20.96
C ASP A 406 4.50 -14.02 -22.37
N GLU A 407 4.47 -12.71 -22.60
CA GLU A 407 4.76 -12.10 -23.90
C GLU A 407 6.03 -11.26 -23.80
N TYR A 408 7.04 -11.66 -24.57
CA TYR A 408 8.19 -10.83 -24.88
C TYR A 408 8.00 -10.29 -26.30
N SER A 409 7.99 -8.96 -26.42
CA SER A 409 7.93 -8.27 -27.70
C SER A 409 9.10 -7.32 -27.80
N PHE A 410 9.72 -7.18 -28.97
CA PHE A 410 10.81 -6.23 -29.14
C PHE A 410 10.77 -5.55 -30.50
N ARG A 411 11.36 -4.37 -30.57
CA ARG A 411 11.62 -3.68 -31.84
C ARG A 411 13.08 -3.90 -32.24
N TYR A 412 13.32 -4.25 -33.50
CA TYR A 412 14.69 -4.36 -34.02
C TYR A 412 15.35 -2.97 -34.12
N LYS A 413 16.58 -2.86 -33.63
CA LYS A 413 17.51 -1.76 -33.94
C LYS A 413 18.61 -2.22 -34.91
N THR A 414 18.89 -3.52 -34.92
CA THR A 414 19.80 -4.21 -35.83
C THR A 414 19.04 -5.36 -36.49
N GLY A 415 19.32 -5.67 -37.77
CA GLY A 415 18.62 -6.73 -38.48
C GLY A 415 18.85 -8.11 -37.86
N PRO A 416 17.90 -9.06 -37.99
CA PRO A 416 18.03 -10.39 -37.40
C PRO A 416 19.27 -11.15 -37.89
N SER A 417 19.58 -11.12 -39.19
CA SER A 417 20.78 -11.76 -39.75
C SER A 417 22.08 -11.21 -39.14
N ASP A 418 22.17 -9.88 -38.98
CA ASP A 418 23.33 -9.23 -38.36
C ASP A 418 23.50 -9.58 -36.88
N ILE A 419 22.41 -9.96 -36.18
CA ILE A 419 22.47 -10.44 -34.80
C ILE A 419 22.98 -11.88 -34.77
N ILE A 420 22.46 -12.72 -35.67
CA ILE A 420 22.83 -14.14 -35.78
C ILE A 420 24.33 -14.30 -36.13
N ASP A 421 24.83 -13.52 -37.08
CA ASP A 421 26.20 -13.60 -37.59
C ASP A 421 27.27 -13.19 -36.57
N ARG A 422 26.87 -12.55 -35.46
CA ARG A 422 27.78 -12.20 -34.35
C ARG A 422 28.14 -13.37 -33.45
N PHE A 423 27.49 -14.51 -33.62
CA PHE A 423 27.74 -15.73 -32.85
C PHE A 423 28.34 -16.83 -33.73
N LYS A 424 29.08 -17.76 -33.10
CA LYS A 424 29.69 -18.91 -33.77
C LYS A 424 29.32 -20.22 -33.06
N GLY A 425 29.34 -21.33 -33.80
CA GLY A 425 29.10 -22.67 -33.26
C GLY A 425 27.68 -22.85 -32.73
N GLU A 426 27.53 -23.54 -31.60
CA GLU A 426 26.23 -23.83 -30.97
C GLU A 426 25.41 -22.56 -30.68
N ARG A 427 26.06 -21.48 -30.23
CA ARG A 427 25.37 -20.20 -29.95
C ARG A 427 24.77 -19.57 -31.20
N HIS A 428 25.42 -19.73 -32.35
CA HIS A 428 24.87 -19.25 -33.62
C HIS A 428 23.56 -19.96 -33.94
N GLN A 429 23.54 -21.29 -33.82
CA GLN A 429 22.34 -22.10 -34.06
C GLN A 429 21.22 -21.74 -33.08
N PHE A 430 21.54 -21.60 -31.79
CA PHE A 430 20.57 -21.18 -30.79
C PHE A 430 19.95 -19.79 -31.10
N VAL A 431 20.79 -18.78 -31.38
CA VAL A 431 20.32 -17.43 -31.70
C VAL A 431 19.52 -17.39 -33.00
N ALA A 432 19.93 -18.15 -34.02
CA ALA A 432 19.18 -18.30 -35.25
C ALA A 432 17.78 -18.90 -34.97
N THR A 433 17.70 -19.94 -34.15
CA THR A 433 16.40 -20.52 -33.76
C THR A 433 15.52 -19.52 -33.02
N VAL A 434 16.07 -18.76 -32.07
CA VAL A 434 15.33 -17.71 -31.35
C VAL A 434 14.78 -16.66 -32.32
N MET A 435 15.62 -16.14 -33.23
CA MET A 435 15.21 -15.09 -34.17
C MET A 435 14.21 -15.58 -35.23
N ASN A 436 14.34 -16.82 -35.70
CA ASN A 436 13.44 -17.41 -36.68
C ASN A 436 12.02 -17.66 -36.12
N HIS A 437 11.90 -17.82 -34.80
CA HIS A 437 10.63 -17.95 -34.09
C HIS A 437 10.16 -16.62 -33.48
N CYS A 438 10.60 -15.48 -34.04
CA CYS A 438 10.09 -14.17 -33.71
C CYS A 438 9.21 -13.64 -34.85
N HIS A 439 7.99 -13.19 -34.54
CA HIS A 439 7.02 -12.73 -35.52
C HIS A 439 6.80 -11.22 -35.47
N THR A 440 7.25 -10.51 -36.51
CA THR A 440 7.11 -9.06 -36.62
C THR A 440 5.72 -8.65 -37.08
N ARG A 441 5.04 -7.81 -36.30
CA ARG A 441 3.81 -7.10 -36.69
C ARG A 441 4.04 -5.59 -36.56
N LYS A 442 4.05 -4.88 -37.69
CA LYS A 442 4.41 -3.46 -37.80
C LYS A 442 5.83 -3.22 -37.27
N ILE A 443 5.97 -2.63 -36.08
CA ILE A 443 7.25 -2.22 -35.48
C ILE A 443 7.73 -3.23 -34.42
N TRP A 444 6.81 -4.02 -33.84
CA TRP A 444 7.09 -4.92 -32.73
C TRP A 444 7.11 -6.38 -33.20
N SER A 445 8.07 -7.14 -32.69
CA SER A 445 8.27 -8.57 -32.96
C SER A 445 7.98 -9.36 -31.70
N THR A 446 7.05 -10.30 -31.76
CA THR A 446 6.71 -11.15 -30.62
C THR A 446 7.56 -12.42 -30.65
N VAL A 447 8.11 -12.82 -29.50
CA VAL A 447 8.90 -14.04 -29.34
C VAL A 447 7.95 -15.21 -29.07
N ASP A 448 8.00 -16.25 -29.91
CA ASP A 448 7.28 -17.50 -29.68
C ASP A 448 8.14 -18.48 -28.86
N ILE A 449 8.17 -18.25 -27.53
CA ILE A 449 8.92 -19.10 -26.59
C ILE A 449 8.51 -20.59 -26.69
N PRO A 450 7.21 -20.96 -26.71
CA PRO A 450 6.80 -22.35 -26.88
C PRO A 450 7.40 -23.01 -28.13
N SER A 451 7.38 -22.33 -29.29
CA SER A 451 7.95 -22.88 -30.51
C SER A 451 9.47 -23.03 -30.42
N ILE A 452 10.19 -22.13 -29.75
CA ILE A 452 11.64 -22.27 -29.55
C ILE A 452 11.96 -23.50 -28.68
N LEU A 453 11.25 -23.66 -27.56
CA LEU A 453 11.45 -24.79 -26.63
C LEU A 453 11.13 -26.16 -27.28
N ASN A 454 10.20 -26.19 -28.24
CA ASN A 454 9.86 -27.42 -28.97
C ASN A 454 10.88 -27.77 -30.08
N ASN A 455 11.61 -26.79 -30.60
CA ASN A 455 12.51 -26.97 -31.74
C ASN A 455 14.00 -26.94 -31.37
N TYR A 456 14.34 -26.67 -30.10
CA TYR A 456 15.72 -26.58 -29.63
C TYR A 456 15.83 -27.00 -28.17
N ASP A 457 16.87 -27.77 -27.83
CA ASP A 457 17.13 -28.18 -26.46
C ASP A 457 17.67 -27.00 -25.63
N THR A 458 16.75 -26.26 -25.01
CA THR A 458 17.04 -25.08 -24.20
C THR A 458 15.97 -24.91 -23.14
N ASP A 459 16.26 -24.12 -22.12
CA ASP A 459 15.29 -23.65 -21.15
C ASP A 459 14.84 -22.21 -21.43
N ARG A 460 13.76 -21.79 -20.75
CA ARG A 460 13.21 -20.43 -20.84
C ARG A 460 14.19 -19.37 -20.34
N GLN A 461 14.98 -19.66 -19.30
CA GLN A 461 15.93 -18.71 -18.73
C GLN A 461 17.00 -18.35 -19.74
N ARG A 462 17.49 -19.31 -20.54
CA ARG A 462 18.47 -19.12 -21.59
C ARG A 462 17.92 -18.28 -22.74
N ILE A 463 16.67 -18.48 -23.16
CA ILE A 463 16.00 -17.65 -24.19
C ILE A 463 15.89 -16.20 -23.70
N ILE A 464 15.40 -16.01 -22.47
CA ILE A 464 15.28 -14.67 -21.88
C ILE A 464 16.66 -14.02 -21.75
N ALA A 465 17.67 -14.76 -21.27
CA ALA A 465 19.04 -14.26 -21.17
C ALA A 465 19.61 -13.83 -22.53
N ALA A 466 19.25 -14.52 -23.62
CA ALA A 466 19.65 -14.16 -24.98
C ALA A 466 19.00 -12.84 -25.43
N LEU A 467 17.68 -12.71 -25.26
CA LEU A 467 16.94 -11.49 -25.58
C LEU A 467 17.45 -10.30 -24.74
N GLU A 468 17.68 -10.53 -23.45
CA GLU A 468 18.29 -9.54 -22.56
C GLU A 468 19.70 -9.15 -23.02
N TYR A 469 20.51 -10.11 -23.47
CA TYR A 469 21.83 -9.85 -24.02
C TYR A 469 21.76 -9.04 -25.32
N PHE A 470 20.82 -9.34 -26.23
CA PHE A 470 20.65 -8.56 -27.46
C PHE A 470 20.28 -7.10 -27.16
N GLU A 471 19.47 -6.89 -26.14
CA GLU A 471 19.12 -5.54 -25.69
C GLU A 471 20.26 -4.85 -24.94
N GLU A 472 21.05 -5.59 -24.14
CA GLU A 472 22.30 -5.10 -23.55
C GLU A 472 23.26 -4.59 -24.63
N LYS A 473 23.32 -5.28 -25.77
CA LYS A 473 24.09 -4.85 -26.95
C LYS A 473 23.36 -3.84 -27.83
N HIS A 474 22.17 -3.39 -27.43
CA HIS A 474 21.32 -2.43 -28.14
C HIS A 474 20.89 -2.86 -29.55
N TRP A 475 20.86 -4.15 -29.82
CA TRP A 475 20.39 -4.70 -31.10
C TRP A 475 18.86 -4.75 -31.18
N ILE A 476 18.20 -4.84 -30.03
CA ILE A 476 16.74 -4.81 -29.90
C ILE A 476 16.31 -3.86 -28.77
N GLU A 477 15.05 -3.44 -28.80
CA GLU A 477 14.35 -2.74 -27.72
C GLU A 477 13.23 -3.64 -27.20
N LEU A 478 13.41 -4.28 -26.04
CA LEU A 478 12.49 -5.29 -25.50
C LEU A 478 11.42 -4.65 -24.61
N GLN A 479 10.21 -5.15 -24.75
CA GLN A 479 9.07 -4.94 -23.87
C GLN A 479 8.53 -6.29 -23.41
N SER A 480 8.39 -6.44 -22.10
CA SER A 480 7.74 -7.59 -21.50
C SER A 480 6.31 -7.23 -21.09
N ARG A 481 5.31 -8.01 -21.51
CA ARG A 481 3.89 -7.80 -21.22
C ARG A 481 3.28 -9.03 -20.54
N GLN A 482 2.22 -8.79 -19.77
CA GLN A 482 1.41 -9.80 -19.09
C GLN A 482 2.22 -10.66 -18.11
N SER A 483 2.43 -10.16 -16.88
CA SER A 483 3.10 -10.93 -15.84
C SER A 483 2.29 -12.17 -15.46
N VAL A 484 2.97 -13.31 -15.44
CA VAL A 484 2.49 -14.61 -14.98
C VAL A 484 3.21 -14.92 -13.68
N ASP A 485 2.44 -15.09 -12.63
CA ASP A 485 2.96 -15.57 -11.36
C ASP A 485 2.91 -17.09 -11.34
N VAL A 486 4.01 -17.69 -10.93
CA VAL A 486 4.17 -19.13 -10.80
C VAL A 486 4.21 -19.49 -9.33
N TYR A 487 3.40 -20.46 -8.96
CA TYR A 487 3.34 -21.04 -7.64
C TYR A 487 3.70 -22.52 -7.73
N ASP A 488 4.53 -23.00 -6.80
CA ASP A 488 4.56 -24.43 -6.51
C ASP A 488 3.31 -24.76 -5.70
N ILE A 489 2.58 -25.80 -6.06
CA ILE A 489 1.56 -26.40 -5.20
C ILE A 489 2.30 -27.37 -4.27
N LEU A 490 2.24 -27.11 -2.97
CA LEU A 490 2.91 -27.92 -1.96
C LEU A 490 2.07 -29.15 -1.59
N THR A 491 0.74 -29.03 -1.64
CA THR A 491 -0.19 -30.13 -1.42
C THR A 491 -1.51 -29.91 -2.16
N GLN A 492 -2.05 -30.99 -2.72
CA GLN A 492 -3.43 -31.07 -3.24
C GLN A 492 -4.33 -31.89 -2.31
N ALA A 493 -3.75 -32.49 -1.26
CA ALA A 493 -4.48 -33.32 -0.30
C ALA A 493 -5.08 -32.44 0.82
N PHE A 494 -5.96 -31.52 0.45
CA PHE A 494 -6.72 -30.69 1.39
C PHE A 494 -8.21 -30.77 1.07
N HIS A 495 -9.06 -30.73 2.10
CA HIS A 495 -10.51 -30.67 1.91
C HIS A 495 -10.89 -29.24 1.50
N VAL A 496 -11.44 -29.11 0.29
CA VAL A 496 -11.76 -27.81 -0.32
C VAL A 496 -12.73 -27.00 0.54
N ASP A 497 -13.76 -27.64 1.10
CA ASP A 497 -14.78 -26.95 1.87
C ASP A 497 -14.27 -26.46 3.23
N ASP A 498 -13.49 -27.29 3.94
CA ASP A 498 -12.91 -26.91 5.24
C ASP A 498 -11.93 -25.74 5.07
N MET A 499 -11.11 -25.80 4.02
CA MET A 499 -10.18 -24.72 3.71
C MET A 499 -10.93 -23.44 3.27
N ALA A 500 -12.01 -23.57 2.50
CA ALA A 500 -12.84 -22.44 2.12
C ALA A 500 -13.46 -21.77 3.36
N GLU A 501 -13.95 -22.56 4.32
CA GLU A 501 -14.50 -22.05 5.58
C GLU A 501 -13.46 -21.33 6.41
N LYS A 502 -12.26 -21.90 6.52
CA LYS A 502 -11.13 -21.25 7.19
C LYS A 502 -10.78 -19.90 6.54
N MET A 503 -10.66 -19.84 5.22
CA MET A 503 -10.37 -18.61 4.49
C MET A 503 -11.48 -17.57 4.64
N VAL A 504 -12.75 -17.98 4.55
CA VAL A 504 -13.92 -17.10 4.80
C VAL A 504 -13.87 -16.54 6.22
N ALA A 505 -13.56 -17.36 7.22
CA ALA A 505 -13.46 -16.92 8.61
C ALA A 505 -12.36 -15.86 8.80
N LEU A 506 -11.22 -16.00 8.14
CA LEU A 506 -10.14 -14.99 8.15
C LEU A 506 -10.60 -13.66 7.54
N PHE A 507 -11.25 -13.69 6.38
CA PHE A 507 -11.79 -12.47 5.76
C PHE A 507 -12.91 -11.83 6.59
N LYS A 508 -13.78 -12.62 7.21
CA LYS A 508 -14.83 -12.11 8.10
C LYS A 508 -14.29 -11.52 9.39
N LYS A 509 -13.23 -12.12 9.95
CA LYS A 509 -12.52 -11.53 11.09
C LYS A 509 -11.91 -10.18 10.69
N LYS A 510 -11.23 -10.10 9.54
CA LYS A 510 -10.66 -8.84 9.02
C LYS A 510 -11.74 -7.78 8.79
N GLU A 511 -12.84 -8.12 8.13
CA GLU A 511 -14.00 -7.24 7.90
C GLU A 511 -14.50 -6.63 9.22
N ARG A 512 -14.73 -7.46 10.25
CA ARG A 512 -15.17 -7.00 11.58
C ARG A 512 -14.17 -6.07 12.25
N LEU A 513 -12.87 -6.38 12.17
CA LEU A 513 -11.82 -5.56 12.78
C LEU A 513 -11.72 -4.18 12.11
N GLU A 514 -11.77 -4.11 10.77
CA GLU A 514 -11.73 -2.83 10.05
C GLU A 514 -12.98 -1.97 10.35
N ILE A 515 -14.17 -2.58 10.41
CA ILE A 515 -15.40 -1.87 10.81
C ILE A 515 -15.25 -1.37 12.25
N GLN A 516 -14.78 -2.22 13.17
CA GLN A 516 -14.58 -1.83 14.57
C GLN A 516 -13.60 -0.66 14.71
N ARG A 517 -12.57 -0.55 13.86
CA ARG A 517 -11.64 0.60 13.87
C ARG A 517 -12.35 1.91 13.53
N ILE A 518 -13.20 1.93 12.51
CA ILE A 518 -13.99 3.12 12.15
C ILE A 518 -14.82 3.57 13.35
N HIS A 519 -15.57 2.64 13.96
CA HIS A 519 -16.41 2.95 15.11
C HIS A 519 -15.61 3.33 16.36
N THR A 520 -14.40 2.79 16.54
CA THR A 520 -13.49 3.17 17.63
C THR A 520 -12.97 4.60 17.45
N MET A 521 -12.63 4.98 16.23
CA MET A 521 -12.23 6.36 15.92
C MET A 521 -13.39 7.35 16.14
N ILE A 522 -14.63 6.99 15.77
CA ILE A 522 -15.80 7.84 16.06
C ILE A 522 -15.98 8.03 17.57
N ARG A 523 -15.93 6.94 18.35
CA ARG A 523 -15.99 7.01 19.81
C ARG A 523 -14.86 7.85 20.41
N PHE A 524 -13.66 7.80 19.82
CA PHE A 524 -12.54 8.63 20.21
C PHE A 524 -12.82 10.13 19.98
N PHE A 525 -13.41 10.50 18.84
CA PHE A 525 -13.78 11.90 18.58
C PHE A 525 -14.95 12.41 19.43
N GLU A 526 -15.85 11.52 19.87
CA GLU A 526 -17.00 11.83 20.73
C GLU A 526 -16.72 11.62 22.23
N SER A 527 -15.46 11.42 22.59
CA SER A 527 -15.10 11.15 23.97
C SER A 527 -15.32 12.36 24.87
N ASP A 528 -15.51 12.06 26.14
CA ASP A 528 -15.62 12.97 27.27
C ASP A 528 -14.28 13.16 27.98
N ALA A 529 -13.16 13.07 27.24
CA ALA A 529 -11.83 13.27 27.79
C ALA A 529 -10.89 14.01 26.81
N CYS A 530 -9.73 14.39 27.31
CA CYS A 530 -8.70 15.08 26.54
C CYS A 530 -8.25 14.26 25.32
N ILE A 531 -8.45 14.82 24.12
CA ILE A 531 -8.13 14.18 22.83
C ILE A 531 -6.63 13.83 22.75
N SER A 532 -5.75 14.77 23.09
CA SER A 532 -4.30 14.56 23.02
C SER A 532 -3.83 13.46 23.98
N ARG A 533 -4.37 13.40 25.20
CA ARG A 533 -4.07 12.35 26.20
C ARG A 533 -4.57 11.00 25.73
N GLN A 534 -5.79 10.92 25.23
CA GLN A 534 -6.34 9.68 24.71
C GLN A 534 -5.57 9.16 23.49
N LEU A 535 -5.15 10.06 22.59
CA LEU A 535 -4.35 9.68 21.44
C LEU A 535 -2.99 9.11 21.86
N ALA A 536 -2.30 9.76 22.80
CA ALA A 536 -1.06 9.25 23.39
C ALA A 536 -1.28 7.87 24.04
N GLY A 537 -2.34 7.75 24.86
CA GLY A 537 -2.72 6.49 25.52
C GLY A 537 -3.05 5.36 24.54
N TYR A 538 -3.67 5.66 23.40
CA TYR A 538 -3.99 4.68 22.36
C TYR A 538 -2.73 3.98 21.83
N PHE A 539 -1.61 4.69 21.73
CA PHE A 539 -0.31 4.14 21.33
C PHE A 539 0.55 3.67 22.51
N GLY A 540 0.03 3.75 23.73
CA GLY A 540 0.68 3.27 24.94
C GLY A 540 1.65 4.26 25.58
N GLU A 541 1.56 5.55 25.25
CA GLU A 541 2.21 6.61 26.01
C GLU A 541 1.31 7.04 27.18
N TYR A 542 1.90 7.11 28.37
CA TYR A 542 1.21 7.61 29.56
C TYR A 542 1.59 9.08 29.79
N LEU A 543 0.59 9.96 29.82
CA LEU A 543 0.75 11.34 30.24
C LEU A 543 0.22 11.48 31.67
N GLU A 544 1.05 12.02 32.57
CA GLU A 544 0.69 12.24 33.98
C GLU A 544 -0.48 13.23 34.12
N GLN A 545 -0.52 14.26 33.26
CA GLN A 545 -1.58 15.27 33.29
C GLN A 545 -2.87 14.73 32.68
N GLU A 546 -4.00 15.04 33.33
CA GLU A 546 -5.31 14.58 32.87
C GLU A 546 -5.83 15.34 31.63
N SER A 547 -5.36 16.57 31.44
CA SER A 547 -5.75 17.46 30.36
C SER A 547 -4.53 18.14 29.76
N CYS A 548 -4.45 18.21 28.44
CA CYS A 548 -3.40 18.99 27.77
C CYS A 548 -3.64 20.52 27.81
N GLY A 549 -4.84 20.96 28.21
CA GLY A 549 -5.20 22.39 28.31
C GLY A 549 -5.43 23.11 26.97
N HIS A 550 -5.11 22.47 25.85
CA HIS A 550 -5.18 23.11 24.53
C HIS A 550 -6.14 22.46 23.55
N CYS A 551 -6.38 21.14 23.53
CA CYS A 551 -7.27 20.51 22.53
C CYS A 551 -8.73 20.99 22.65
N SER A 552 -9.54 20.79 21.61
CA SER A 552 -10.93 21.27 21.61
C SER A 552 -11.76 20.74 22.77
N PHE A 553 -11.56 19.49 23.21
CA PHE A 553 -12.22 19.00 24.43
C PHE A 553 -11.86 19.83 25.66
N CYS A 554 -10.57 20.11 25.87
CA CYS A 554 -10.11 20.92 27.01
C CYS A 554 -10.59 22.38 26.94
N LYS A 555 -10.88 22.90 25.73
CA LYS A 555 -11.32 24.29 25.52
C LYS A 555 -12.83 24.47 25.55
N SER A 556 -13.58 23.54 24.97
CA SER A 556 -15.03 23.69 24.72
C SER A 556 -15.86 22.46 25.08
N GLY A 557 -15.25 21.41 25.63
CA GLY A 557 -15.93 20.18 26.00
C GLY A 557 -16.19 19.22 24.83
N LYS A 558 -17.07 18.25 25.08
CA LYS A 558 -17.36 17.11 24.19
C LYS A 558 -17.98 17.55 22.85
N ALA A 559 -17.51 16.93 21.76
CA ALA A 559 -18.14 17.02 20.45
C ALA A 559 -19.27 15.97 20.32
N VAL A 560 -20.36 16.34 19.63
CA VAL A 560 -21.49 15.44 19.34
C VAL A 560 -21.66 15.35 17.84
N LEU A 561 -21.46 14.17 17.25
CA LEU A 561 -21.60 13.97 15.81
C LEU A 561 -23.01 13.47 15.50
N LYS A 562 -23.66 14.10 14.52
CA LYS A 562 -25.02 13.75 14.09
C LYS A 562 -25.02 13.21 12.67
N ASN A 563 -26.04 12.43 12.35
CA ASN A 563 -26.49 12.29 10.96
C ASN A 563 -27.19 13.59 10.59
N THR A 564 -26.74 14.22 9.52
CA THR A 564 -27.21 15.52 9.03
C THR A 564 -27.94 15.40 7.70
N SER A 565 -27.89 14.22 7.07
CA SER A 565 -28.62 13.91 5.84
C SER A 565 -29.79 12.96 6.11
N ALA A 566 -31.00 13.34 5.69
CA ALA A 566 -32.16 12.45 5.71
C ALA A 566 -32.10 11.48 4.52
N LEU A 567 -32.12 10.17 4.79
CA LEU A 567 -32.20 9.13 3.76
C LEU A 567 -33.66 8.76 3.52
N LYS A 568 -34.01 8.51 2.25
CA LYS A 568 -35.32 7.93 1.92
C LYS A 568 -35.39 6.51 2.49
N PRO A 569 -36.46 6.11 3.18
CA PRO A 569 -36.63 4.73 3.64
C PRO A 569 -36.53 3.73 2.50
N LEU A 570 -35.94 2.56 2.75
CA LEU A 570 -35.80 1.50 1.73
C LEU A 570 -37.15 1.01 1.21
N THR A 571 -38.21 1.12 2.01
CA THR A 571 -39.60 0.80 1.63
C THR A 571 -40.16 1.67 0.50
N HIS A 572 -39.51 2.80 0.19
CA HIS A 572 -39.92 3.67 -0.92
C HIS A 572 -39.36 3.20 -2.27
N PHE A 573 -38.48 2.21 -2.29
CA PHE A 573 -37.92 1.64 -3.52
C PHE A 573 -38.65 0.34 -3.85
N ASN A 574 -39.04 0.18 -5.12
CA ASN A 574 -39.62 -1.05 -5.61
C ASN A 574 -38.50 -2.06 -5.89
N PHE A 575 -38.50 -3.19 -5.17
CA PHE A 575 -37.45 -4.21 -5.27
C PHE A 575 -37.32 -4.77 -6.69
N ASP A 576 -38.42 -5.17 -7.32
CA ASP A 576 -38.43 -5.78 -8.65
C ASP A 576 -37.94 -4.78 -9.73
N GLU A 577 -38.32 -3.50 -9.60
CA GLU A 577 -37.87 -2.44 -10.49
C GLU A 577 -36.35 -2.23 -10.42
N VAL A 578 -35.80 -2.07 -9.21
CA VAL A 578 -34.38 -1.71 -9.05
C VAL A 578 -33.44 -2.91 -9.22
N SER A 579 -33.95 -4.14 -9.09
CA SER A 579 -33.15 -5.37 -9.17
C SER A 579 -33.31 -6.14 -10.48
N GLY A 580 -34.45 -6.02 -11.17
CA GLY A 580 -34.84 -6.91 -12.27
C GLY A 580 -33.86 -6.95 -13.44
N GLU A 581 -33.39 -5.79 -13.92
CA GLU A 581 -32.42 -5.76 -15.01
C GLU A 581 -31.06 -6.33 -14.59
N PHE A 582 -30.63 -6.08 -13.35
CA PHE A 582 -29.41 -6.66 -12.83
C PHE A 582 -29.52 -8.18 -12.79
N ILE A 583 -30.56 -8.73 -12.17
CA ILE A 583 -30.80 -10.19 -12.05
C ILE A 583 -30.77 -10.85 -13.43
N ARG A 584 -31.43 -10.25 -14.42
CA ARG A 584 -31.43 -10.73 -15.81
C ARG A 584 -30.03 -10.78 -16.43
N VAL A 585 -29.18 -9.79 -16.17
CA VAL A 585 -27.83 -9.69 -16.76
C VAL A 585 -26.83 -10.62 -16.06
N VAL A 586 -26.89 -10.79 -14.74
CA VAL A 586 -25.97 -11.71 -14.03
C VAL A 586 -26.39 -13.18 -14.14
N GLY A 587 -27.68 -13.48 -14.28
CA GLY A 587 -28.21 -14.84 -14.42
C GLY A 587 -27.75 -15.75 -13.28
N GLU A 588 -27.17 -16.90 -13.63
CA GLU A 588 -26.65 -17.91 -12.68
C GLU A 588 -25.57 -17.38 -11.71
N ARG A 589 -24.98 -16.22 -11.99
CA ARG A 589 -23.98 -15.57 -11.13
C ARG A 589 -24.62 -14.65 -10.08
N PHE A 590 -25.94 -14.67 -9.96
CA PHE A 590 -26.66 -13.90 -8.97
C PHE A 590 -26.26 -14.28 -7.55
N SER A 591 -26.06 -13.28 -6.73
CA SER A 591 -26.02 -13.41 -5.28
C SER A 591 -26.57 -12.14 -4.65
N GLU A 592 -27.18 -12.27 -3.47
CA GLU A 592 -27.67 -11.11 -2.71
C GLU A 592 -26.55 -10.10 -2.45
N VAL A 593 -25.31 -10.58 -2.25
CA VAL A 593 -24.13 -9.73 -2.06
C VAL A 593 -23.81 -8.94 -3.32
N ASN A 594 -23.87 -9.56 -4.51
CA ASN A 594 -23.63 -8.86 -5.76
C ASN A 594 -24.75 -7.85 -6.07
N LEU A 595 -26.01 -8.16 -5.76
CA LEU A 595 -27.11 -7.19 -5.86
C LEU A 595 -26.93 -6.03 -4.87
N THR A 596 -26.53 -6.30 -3.63
CA THR A 596 -26.22 -5.26 -2.65
C THR A 596 -25.09 -4.35 -3.15
N LYS A 597 -24.00 -4.95 -3.67
CA LYS A 597 -22.88 -4.20 -4.26
C LYS A 597 -23.34 -3.36 -5.45
N PHE A 598 -24.23 -3.87 -6.29
CA PHE A 598 -24.83 -3.13 -7.41
C PHE A 598 -25.61 -1.89 -6.95
N LEU A 599 -26.56 -2.06 -6.03
CA LEU A 599 -27.39 -0.95 -5.53
C LEU A 599 -26.59 0.07 -4.74
N CYS A 600 -25.58 -0.36 -3.98
CA CYS A 600 -24.67 0.53 -3.25
C CYS A 600 -23.54 1.13 -4.10
N GLY A 601 -23.46 0.84 -5.41
CA GLY A 601 -22.44 1.41 -6.30
C GLY A 601 -21.02 0.84 -6.09
N ILE A 602 -20.90 -0.31 -5.41
CA ILE A 602 -19.65 -0.97 -5.09
C ILE A 602 -19.19 -1.82 -6.28
N TYR A 603 -18.07 -1.44 -6.88
CA TYR A 603 -17.53 -2.16 -8.04
C TYR A 603 -16.95 -3.54 -7.69
N THR A 604 -17.14 -4.53 -8.56
CA THR A 604 -16.48 -5.85 -8.50
C THR A 604 -16.04 -6.30 -9.90
N PRO A 605 -15.00 -7.15 -10.07
CA PRO A 605 -14.46 -7.46 -11.39
C PRO A 605 -15.47 -7.94 -12.44
N VAL A 606 -16.44 -8.78 -12.05
CA VAL A 606 -17.46 -9.30 -12.99
C VAL A 606 -18.32 -8.18 -13.61
N PHE A 607 -18.46 -7.04 -12.91
CA PHE A 607 -19.27 -5.91 -13.37
C PHE A 607 -18.70 -5.24 -14.62
N SER A 608 -17.38 -5.24 -14.82
CA SER A 608 -16.78 -4.67 -16.04
C SER A 608 -17.12 -5.51 -17.27
N LYS A 609 -17.01 -6.83 -17.16
CA LYS A 609 -17.30 -7.76 -18.28
C LYS A 609 -18.75 -7.65 -18.73
N LEU A 610 -19.67 -7.53 -17.76
CA LEU A 610 -21.11 -7.43 -17.98
C LEU A 610 -21.61 -6.00 -18.18
N LYS A 611 -20.72 -5.00 -18.22
CA LYS A 611 -21.06 -3.56 -18.32
C LYS A 611 -22.09 -3.09 -17.29
N ILE A 612 -22.10 -3.69 -16.10
CA ILE A 612 -23.09 -3.46 -15.03
C ILE A 612 -23.18 -1.99 -14.61
N LYS A 613 -22.06 -1.24 -14.63
CA LYS A 613 -22.06 0.20 -14.30
C LYS A 613 -22.95 1.05 -15.21
N LYS A 614 -23.34 0.53 -16.39
CA LYS A 614 -24.21 1.21 -17.35
C LYS A 614 -25.68 0.84 -17.18
N LEU A 615 -25.98 -0.16 -16.34
CA LEU A 615 -27.37 -0.52 -16.06
C LEU A 615 -28.04 0.59 -15.25
N PRO A 616 -29.35 0.79 -15.43
CA PRO A 616 -30.11 1.69 -14.58
C PRO A 616 -30.02 1.24 -13.12
N TYR A 617 -30.14 2.18 -12.19
CA TYR A 617 -30.12 1.94 -10.74
C TYR A 617 -28.79 1.47 -10.12
N PHE A 618 -27.70 1.35 -10.90
CA PHE A 618 -26.36 1.18 -10.31
C PHE A 618 -26.05 2.35 -9.36
N GLY A 619 -25.79 2.05 -8.09
CA GLY A 619 -25.52 3.06 -7.07
C GLY A 619 -26.74 3.85 -6.58
N ILE A 620 -27.97 3.44 -6.88
CA ILE A 620 -29.18 4.17 -6.44
C ILE A 620 -29.31 4.26 -4.92
N LEU A 621 -28.73 3.29 -4.19
CA LEU A 621 -28.65 3.23 -2.73
C LEU A 621 -27.21 3.46 -2.23
N GLU A 622 -26.37 4.21 -2.97
CA GLU A 622 -24.98 4.48 -2.58
C GLU A 622 -24.85 5.16 -1.21
N LYS A 623 -25.90 5.90 -0.79
CA LYS A 623 -25.96 6.63 0.48
C LYS A 623 -26.46 5.80 1.67
N HIS A 624 -26.96 4.60 1.41
CA HIS A 624 -27.52 3.73 2.44
C HIS A 624 -26.47 2.78 3.01
N PRO A 625 -26.54 2.42 4.30
CA PRO A 625 -25.66 1.42 4.89
C PRO A 625 -25.80 0.06 4.18
N PHE A 626 -24.67 -0.54 3.80
CA PHE A 626 -24.64 -1.80 3.05
C PHE A 626 -25.44 -2.92 3.71
N LEU A 627 -25.35 -3.06 5.04
CA LEU A 627 -26.07 -4.11 5.77
C LEU A 627 -27.59 -3.90 5.78
N GLU A 628 -28.06 -2.65 5.80
CA GLU A 628 -29.50 -2.36 5.71
C GLU A 628 -30.03 -2.72 4.32
N VAL A 629 -29.30 -2.36 3.26
CA VAL A 629 -29.64 -2.73 1.88
C VAL A 629 -29.62 -4.25 1.70
N LYS A 630 -28.61 -4.93 2.26
CA LYS A 630 -28.51 -6.38 2.19
C LYS A 630 -29.70 -7.06 2.88
N ASN A 631 -30.03 -6.64 4.10
CA ASN A 631 -31.16 -7.21 4.84
C ASN A 631 -32.47 -6.97 4.08
N TRP A 632 -32.68 -5.76 3.56
CA TRP A 632 -33.84 -5.45 2.72
C TRP A 632 -33.94 -6.35 1.48
N ILE A 633 -32.81 -6.65 0.82
CA ILE A 633 -32.77 -7.61 -0.30
C ILE A 633 -33.18 -9.01 0.19
N THR A 634 -32.58 -9.51 1.29
CA THR A 634 -32.89 -10.84 1.83
C THR A 634 -34.37 -10.96 2.21
N ASP A 635 -34.94 -9.94 2.84
CA ASP A 635 -36.36 -9.91 3.23
C ASP A 635 -37.29 -9.98 2.00
N ASN A 636 -36.98 -9.25 0.93
CA ASN A 636 -37.78 -9.29 -0.31
C ASN A 636 -37.58 -10.59 -1.11
N ASN A 637 -36.38 -11.17 -1.07
CA ASN A 637 -36.06 -12.41 -1.78
C ASN A 637 -36.72 -13.64 -1.11
N THR A 638 -36.81 -13.65 0.23
CA THR A 638 -37.52 -14.71 0.97
C THR A 638 -39.04 -14.61 0.87
N GLY A 639 -39.60 -13.45 0.55
CA GLY A 639 -41.03 -13.24 0.32
C GLY A 639 -41.54 -13.66 -1.07
N GLN A 640 -40.66 -14.06 -1.99
CA GLN A 640 -41.00 -14.54 -3.34
C GLN A 640 -40.88 -16.08 -3.49
N GLY A 641 -40.63 -16.80 -2.38
CA GLY A 641 -40.49 -18.26 -2.32
C GLY A 641 -41.79 -19.00 -2.04
#